data_AF-A0A954CPW3-F1
#
_entry.id   AF-A0A954CPW3-F1
#
_cell.length_a   1.000
_cell.length_b   1.000
_cell.length_c   1.000
_cell.angle_alpha   90.00
_cell.angle_beta   90.00
_cell.angle_gamma   90.00
#
_symmetry.space_group_name_H-M   'P 1'
#
loop_
_entity.id
_entity.type
_entity.pdbx_description
1 polymer ?
#
loop_
_entity_poly.entity_id
_entity_poly.type
_entity_poly.pdbx_seq_one_letter_code
_entity_poly.pdbx_strand_id
1 'polypeptide(L)'
;MLRLLSAATVVWLAPALAAQTTAPSAVSDVLESTCFDCHSGTTPKADLDLATLDLRSERDRLGILLDVRNKVTGREMPPTDFGALDDEELTTLVAWVEQRLGERLGTIDLDPGVVAVRRLSRTEYDHTIRDLFGVRTDSSRRFPAESLGYGFDNIGDGADFSTLHIEKYYDAAADVARQVVDVADPANPTKRRVLGADASVDGGGRTRGEAAYLYARGTVSTRFELPRSGDYRLEVRACGDQAGDEPVRIGISIDHNRVEVLEVPEPRDAPGLYTIDLTLGDGPVLVEATFLNDYYKPDDPDPKQRDRNMILEDFVLTGPLDTRLPRGSEWLFAADPGVKQKPRKRALEIAKVLTERAWRGQVDRKEVHRLADLVADVCKGGESFPYGLRALVEAVLVSPRFLCRVERPGTRTLDDFELATRLSYFLWSSTPDEPLLDLAKRGQLRDPEVLTAQTERMLDDPRSTALATNFAAQWLELRNLEVLQPDPDRFPAFDDKLRSAMQRETELLFEAVMREKRSVYDLCDANFTFVNGPLAAHYGIEHVEGPEFRRVRAPRPGGILGHASVLTVTSNPTRTSPVKRGKWLLDNLLDAPPPPPAPGFDSFEDEQAAERPATLREQLALHRKDPKCAVCHDRMDALGLTLERFDPIGARREADDGQDIDARGSLPGGQVIEDLEGIRSVLNDNPAFLRCLLRKLFIYAIGRDTTTDDRLALERLQRSLHGHDSTIEDLVLGIVGLDAFRAIDDSRRPTK
;
A
#
# COMPACT_ATOMS: atom_id res chain seq x y z
N MET A 1 -60.61 -70.66 10.60
CA MET A 1 -60.68 -71.53 11.79
C MET A 1 -59.30 -72.14 12.00
N LEU A 2 -58.69 -71.86 13.16
CA LEU A 2 -57.57 -72.54 13.85
C LEU A 2 -56.14 -72.62 13.24
N ARG A 3 -55.24 -71.86 13.90
CA ARG A 3 -54.06 -72.27 14.70
C ARG A 3 -52.72 -72.68 14.04
N LEU A 4 -51.66 -71.99 14.56
CA LEU A 4 -50.34 -72.46 15.07
C LEU A 4 -49.02 -72.01 14.36
N LEU A 5 -48.34 -71.07 15.03
CA LEU A 5 -46.90 -71.00 15.42
C LEU A 5 -45.78 -71.44 14.46
N SER A 6 -44.83 -70.52 14.18
CA SER A 6 -43.43 -70.63 14.66
C SER A 6 -42.57 -69.39 14.34
N ALA A 7 -41.66 -69.11 15.27
CA ALA A 7 -40.79 -67.94 15.41
C ALA A 7 -39.51 -68.01 14.57
N ALA A 8 -38.88 -66.84 14.33
CA ALA A 8 -37.41 -66.69 14.34
C ALA A 8 -36.98 -65.20 14.17
N THR A 9 -36.42 -64.66 15.27
CA THR A 9 -35.27 -63.73 15.32
C THR A 9 -35.31 -62.40 14.56
N VAL A 10 -35.83 -61.37 15.25
CA VAL A 10 -35.35 -59.99 15.08
C VAL A 10 -34.02 -59.87 15.81
N VAL A 11 -32.92 -59.81 15.06
CA VAL A 11 -31.61 -59.43 15.59
C VAL A 11 -31.68 -57.97 16.00
N TRP A 12 -31.62 -57.73 17.30
CA TRP A 12 -31.28 -56.43 17.87
C TRP A 12 -29.84 -56.09 17.49
N LEU A 13 -29.66 -55.30 16.44
CA LEU A 13 -28.46 -54.50 16.28
C LEU A 13 -28.66 -53.25 17.15
N ALA A 14 -27.78 -53.13 18.14
CA ALA A 14 -27.74 -52.10 19.15
C ALA A 14 -27.86 -50.68 18.58
N PRO A 15 -28.49 -49.74 19.31
CA PRO A 15 -28.35 -48.33 19.01
C PRO A 15 -26.93 -47.90 19.39
N ALA A 16 -26.03 -47.84 18.43
CA ALA A 16 -24.87 -46.96 18.49
C ALA A 16 -25.31 -45.53 18.13
N LEU A 17 -26.26 -44.99 18.90
CA LEU A 17 -26.73 -43.60 18.82
C LEU A 17 -26.89 -43.11 20.26
N ALA A 18 -25.80 -42.59 20.83
CA ALA A 18 -25.78 -41.60 21.91
C ALA A 18 -24.36 -41.54 22.52
N ALA A 19 -23.40 -40.94 21.81
CA ALA A 19 -22.32 -40.24 22.50
C ALA A 19 -22.82 -38.80 22.72
N GLN A 20 -23.62 -38.61 23.78
CA GLN A 20 -23.99 -37.29 24.26
C GLN A 20 -22.75 -36.61 24.82
N THR A 21 -22.48 -35.43 24.29
CA THR A 21 -21.29 -34.63 24.53
C THR A 21 -21.54 -33.68 25.70
N THR A 22 -21.57 -34.20 26.91
CA THR A 22 -21.46 -33.37 28.11
C THR A 22 -20.01 -32.94 28.27
N ALA A 23 -19.76 -31.67 28.61
CA ALA A 23 -18.43 -31.25 29.00
C ALA A 23 -17.93 -32.13 30.17
N PRO A 24 -16.62 -32.45 30.25
CA PRO A 24 -16.07 -33.13 31.42
C PRO A 24 -16.45 -32.37 32.70
N SER A 25 -16.65 -33.07 33.83
CA SER A 25 -17.10 -32.43 35.08
C SER A 25 -16.25 -31.22 35.46
N ALA A 26 -14.93 -31.31 35.31
CA ALA A 26 -14.01 -30.19 35.59
C ALA A 26 -14.28 -28.94 34.72
N VAL A 27 -14.72 -29.10 33.47
CA VAL A 27 -15.07 -27.96 32.60
C VAL A 27 -16.44 -27.41 32.98
N SER A 28 -17.40 -28.28 33.29
CA SER A 28 -18.71 -27.88 33.81
C SER A 28 -18.58 -27.06 35.10
N ASP A 29 -17.73 -27.48 36.03
CA ASP A 29 -17.49 -26.80 37.30
C ASP A 29 -16.93 -25.37 37.07
N VAL A 30 -16.01 -25.19 36.12
CA VAL A 30 -15.47 -23.86 35.73
C VAL A 30 -16.56 -23.00 35.07
N LEU A 31 -17.35 -23.56 34.15
CA LEU A 31 -18.42 -22.81 33.50
C LEU A 31 -19.49 -22.35 34.51
N GLU A 32 -19.87 -23.22 35.44
CA GLU A 32 -20.85 -22.93 36.50
C GLU A 32 -20.34 -21.89 37.50
N SER A 33 -19.11 -22.04 37.97
CA SER A 33 -18.55 -21.17 39.01
C SER A 33 -18.09 -19.81 38.49
N THR A 34 -17.71 -19.71 37.22
CA THR A 34 -17.05 -18.50 36.69
C THR A 34 -17.80 -17.82 35.55
N CYS A 35 -18.52 -18.57 34.71
CA CYS A 35 -19.08 -18.02 33.46
C CYS A 35 -20.60 -17.76 33.53
N PHE A 36 -21.36 -18.67 34.14
CA PHE A 36 -22.83 -18.65 34.07
C PHE A 36 -23.49 -17.47 34.80
N ASP A 37 -22.82 -16.86 35.78
CA ASP A 37 -23.32 -15.66 36.45
C ASP A 37 -23.59 -14.50 35.48
N CYS A 38 -22.79 -14.40 34.41
CA CYS A 38 -22.94 -13.36 33.38
C CYS A 38 -23.47 -13.89 32.05
N HIS A 39 -23.14 -15.14 31.69
CA HIS A 39 -23.41 -15.73 30.38
C HIS A 39 -24.47 -16.84 30.43
N SER A 40 -25.50 -16.67 31.25
CA SER A 40 -26.68 -17.53 31.26
C SER A 40 -27.98 -16.75 31.54
N GLY A 41 -29.13 -17.38 31.30
CA GLY A 41 -30.44 -16.82 31.65
C GLY A 41 -31.06 -15.92 30.58
N THR A 42 -32.02 -15.07 30.98
CA THR A 42 -32.88 -14.32 30.04
C THR A 42 -32.27 -13.02 29.50
N THR A 43 -31.23 -12.48 30.16
CA THR A 43 -30.50 -11.27 29.74
C THR A 43 -29.00 -11.45 29.91
N PRO A 44 -28.38 -12.40 29.18
CA PRO A 44 -26.96 -12.67 29.29
C PRO A 44 -26.12 -11.47 28.79
N LYS A 45 -24.93 -11.29 29.36
CA LYS A 45 -23.97 -10.28 28.88
C LYS A 45 -23.48 -10.64 27.48
N ALA A 46 -23.27 -9.61 26.66
CA ALA A 46 -22.85 -9.71 25.26
C ALA A 46 -23.77 -10.60 24.39
N ASP A 47 -25.04 -10.74 24.77
CA ASP A 47 -26.03 -11.63 24.13
C ASP A 47 -25.54 -13.10 24.00
N LEU A 48 -24.62 -13.50 24.90
CA LEU A 48 -23.99 -14.81 24.92
C LEU A 48 -24.53 -15.65 26.08
N ASP A 49 -25.40 -16.61 25.76
CA ASP A 49 -25.86 -17.66 26.68
C ASP A 49 -25.11 -18.97 26.42
N LEU A 50 -24.22 -19.33 27.35
CA LEU A 50 -23.42 -20.55 27.30
C LEU A 50 -24.21 -21.79 27.77
N ALA A 51 -25.29 -21.61 28.55
CA ALA A 51 -26.13 -22.72 29.00
C ALA A 51 -26.96 -23.32 27.86
N THR A 52 -27.23 -22.54 26.81
CA THR A 52 -27.97 -22.97 25.62
C THR A 52 -27.08 -23.22 24.39
N LEU A 53 -25.76 -23.31 24.59
CA LEU A 53 -24.79 -23.48 23.50
C LEU A 53 -25.05 -24.73 22.65
N ASP A 54 -25.53 -25.82 23.25
CA ASP A 54 -25.91 -27.07 22.55
C ASP A 54 -27.12 -26.91 21.61
N LEU A 55 -27.94 -25.87 21.79
CA LEU A 55 -29.13 -25.60 20.96
C LEU A 55 -28.81 -24.78 19.71
N ARG A 56 -27.60 -24.21 19.63
CA ARG A 56 -27.15 -23.42 18.49
C ARG A 56 -26.73 -24.30 17.32
N SER A 57 -26.65 -23.72 16.13
CA SER A 57 -26.04 -24.42 15.00
C SER A 57 -24.59 -24.77 15.34
N GLU A 58 -24.08 -25.85 14.76
CA GLU A 58 -22.69 -26.27 15.01
C GLU A 58 -21.68 -25.17 14.67
N ARG A 59 -21.92 -24.44 13.57
CA ARG A 59 -21.14 -23.28 13.17
C ARG A 59 -21.10 -22.20 14.25
N ASP A 60 -22.27 -21.76 14.72
CA ASP A 60 -22.36 -20.70 15.73
C ASP A 60 -21.69 -21.15 17.02
N ARG A 61 -21.86 -22.42 17.40
CA ARG A 61 -21.20 -23.00 18.57
C ARG A 61 -19.68 -22.95 18.45
N LEU A 62 -19.11 -23.36 17.31
CA LEU A 62 -17.66 -23.32 17.11
C LEU A 62 -17.14 -21.89 17.06
N GLY A 63 -17.89 -20.96 16.46
CA GLY A 63 -17.57 -19.53 16.48
C GLY A 63 -17.50 -18.97 17.90
N ILE A 64 -18.49 -19.29 18.74
CA ILE A 64 -18.51 -18.91 20.16
C ILE A 64 -17.33 -19.53 20.91
N LEU A 65 -17.01 -20.81 20.67
CA LEU A 65 -15.88 -21.47 21.31
C LEU A 65 -14.55 -20.81 20.93
N LEU A 66 -14.38 -20.37 19.68
CA LEU A 66 -13.20 -19.56 19.29
C LEU A 66 -13.11 -18.25 20.07
N ASP A 67 -14.24 -17.55 20.22
CA ASP A 67 -14.29 -16.29 20.95
C ASP A 67 -13.98 -16.50 22.44
N VAL A 68 -14.57 -17.53 23.07
CA VAL A 68 -14.29 -17.93 24.45
C VAL A 68 -12.80 -18.21 24.62
N ARG A 69 -12.21 -19.09 23.79
CA ARG A 69 -10.78 -19.41 23.84
C ARG A 69 -9.92 -18.15 23.78
N ASN A 70 -10.18 -17.26 22.82
CA ASN A 70 -9.37 -16.07 22.62
C ASN A 70 -9.45 -15.12 23.83
N LYS A 71 -10.66 -14.92 24.38
CA LYS A 71 -10.87 -14.03 25.54
C LYS A 71 -10.29 -14.57 26.84
N VAL A 72 -10.42 -15.89 27.11
CA VAL A 72 -9.85 -16.49 28.34
C VAL A 72 -8.32 -16.60 28.25
N THR A 73 -7.77 -16.97 27.09
CA THR A 73 -6.30 -17.02 26.87
C THR A 73 -5.69 -15.63 27.01
N GLY A 74 -6.40 -14.60 26.56
CA GLY A 74 -6.01 -13.20 26.75
C GLY A 74 -6.20 -12.67 28.18
N ARG A 75 -6.77 -13.47 29.10
CA ARG A 75 -7.21 -13.08 30.45
C ARG A 75 -8.09 -11.82 30.48
N GLU A 76 -8.88 -11.63 29.41
CA GLU A 76 -9.89 -10.57 29.33
C GLU A 76 -11.21 -11.00 30.00
N MET A 77 -11.42 -12.31 30.09
CA MET A 77 -12.53 -12.93 30.79
C MET A 77 -11.99 -13.94 31.79
N PRO A 78 -12.52 -13.96 33.03
CA PRO A 78 -13.56 -13.06 33.57
C PRO A 78 -13.04 -11.63 33.80
N PRO A 79 -13.93 -10.62 33.85
CA PRO A 79 -13.53 -9.25 34.19
C PRO A 79 -12.90 -9.19 35.60
N THR A 80 -12.07 -8.19 35.85
CA THR A 80 -11.29 -8.04 37.09
C THR A 80 -12.12 -8.08 38.39
N ASP A 81 -13.40 -7.70 38.32
CA ASP A 81 -14.31 -7.67 39.47
C ASP A 81 -14.86 -9.05 39.89
N PHE A 82 -14.68 -10.09 39.07
CA PHE A 82 -15.32 -11.41 39.25
C PHE A 82 -14.34 -12.55 39.58
N GLY A 83 -13.07 -12.22 39.87
CA GLY A 83 -12.02 -13.19 40.14
C GLY A 83 -11.43 -13.78 38.84
N ALA A 84 -10.11 -13.89 38.78
CA ALA A 84 -9.43 -14.47 37.63
C ALA A 84 -9.49 -16.00 37.68
N LEU A 85 -9.57 -16.63 36.51
CA LEU A 85 -9.30 -18.07 36.38
C LEU A 85 -7.87 -18.35 36.83
N ASP A 86 -7.70 -19.38 37.65
CA ASP A 86 -6.36 -19.88 37.94
C ASP A 86 -5.76 -20.60 36.73
N ASP A 87 -4.46 -20.92 36.79
CA ASP A 87 -3.74 -21.51 35.66
C ASP A 87 -4.24 -22.91 35.31
N GLU A 88 -4.75 -23.68 36.28
CA GLU A 88 -5.27 -25.03 36.09
C GLU A 88 -6.65 -25.00 35.43
N GLU A 89 -7.54 -24.13 35.92
CA GLU A 89 -8.86 -23.87 35.34
C GLU A 89 -8.74 -23.36 33.90
N LEU A 90 -7.87 -22.37 33.66
CA LEU A 90 -7.62 -21.82 32.33
C LEU A 90 -7.11 -22.91 31.38
N THR A 91 -6.10 -23.68 31.80
CA THR A 91 -5.53 -24.76 30.99
C THR A 91 -6.58 -25.82 30.66
N THR A 92 -7.40 -26.20 31.65
CA THR A 92 -8.47 -27.19 31.50
C THR A 92 -9.53 -26.73 30.50
N LEU A 93 -10.01 -25.49 30.64
CA LEU A 93 -11.01 -24.91 29.75
C LEU A 93 -10.48 -24.78 28.32
N VAL A 94 -9.28 -24.20 28.14
CA VAL A 94 -8.67 -24.01 26.82
C VAL A 94 -8.41 -25.36 26.14
N ALA A 95 -7.87 -26.36 26.85
CA ALA A 95 -7.63 -27.68 26.28
C ALA A 95 -8.93 -28.35 25.80
N TRP A 96 -10.02 -28.21 26.55
CA TRP A 96 -11.33 -28.73 26.14
C TRP A 96 -11.85 -28.04 24.88
N VAL A 97 -11.75 -26.70 24.82
CA VAL A 97 -12.15 -25.94 23.62
C VAL A 97 -11.33 -26.35 22.40
N GLU A 98 -10.01 -26.45 22.56
CA GLU A 98 -9.06 -26.82 21.52
C GLU A 98 -9.32 -28.22 20.95
N GLN A 99 -9.60 -29.18 21.84
CA GLN A 99 -10.01 -30.53 21.45
C GLN A 99 -11.31 -30.47 20.62
N ARG A 100 -12.30 -29.70 21.08
CA ARG A 100 -13.61 -29.62 20.43
C ARG A 100 -13.53 -28.99 19.04
N LEU A 101 -12.75 -27.93 18.91
CA LEU A 101 -12.46 -27.31 17.61
C LEU A 101 -11.76 -28.32 16.69
N GLY A 102 -10.76 -29.05 17.19
CA GLY A 102 -10.01 -30.03 16.41
C GLY A 102 -10.85 -31.19 15.87
N GLU A 103 -11.80 -31.67 16.68
CA GLU A 103 -12.71 -32.75 16.29
C GLU A 103 -13.71 -32.33 15.18
N ARG A 104 -14.12 -31.06 15.16
CA ARG A 104 -15.31 -30.63 14.42
C ARG A 104 -15.01 -29.74 13.20
N LEU A 105 -13.96 -28.93 13.23
CA LEU A 105 -13.62 -27.99 12.14
C LEU A 105 -13.45 -28.66 10.77
N GLY A 106 -12.96 -29.91 10.74
CA GLY A 106 -12.79 -30.67 9.50
C GLY A 106 -14.09 -31.23 8.90
N THR A 107 -15.21 -31.15 9.63
CA THR A 107 -16.48 -31.80 9.28
C THR A 107 -17.59 -30.84 8.86
N ILE A 108 -17.37 -29.53 9.03
CA ILE A 108 -18.34 -28.50 8.69
C ILE A 108 -18.09 -27.93 7.31
N ASP A 109 -19.18 -27.61 6.61
CA ASP A 109 -19.16 -26.85 5.36
C ASP A 109 -19.16 -25.35 5.68
N LEU A 110 -18.13 -24.66 5.18
CA LEU A 110 -17.86 -23.26 5.49
C LEU A 110 -18.29 -22.39 4.32
N ASP A 111 -19.04 -21.35 4.65
CA ASP A 111 -19.53 -20.38 3.67
C ASP A 111 -18.35 -19.56 3.09
N PRO A 112 -18.15 -19.51 1.76
CA PRO A 112 -17.12 -18.68 1.15
C PRO A 112 -17.40 -17.17 1.26
N GLY A 113 -18.64 -16.79 1.63
CA GLY A 113 -19.08 -15.42 1.82
C GLY A 113 -19.27 -14.66 0.51
N VAL A 114 -19.49 -13.36 0.65
CA VAL A 114 -19.83 -12.44 -0.46
C VAL A 114 -18.77 -11.37 -0.58
N VAL A 115 -18.37 -11.05 -1.81
CA VAL A 115 -17.51 -9.90 -2.07
C VAL A 115 -18.30 -8.82 -2.81
N ALA A 116 -18.32 -7.61 -2.25
CA ALA A 116 -18.94 -6.45 -2.88
C ALA A 116 -18.14 -6.00 -4.13
N VAL A 117 -18.82 -5.31 -5.05
CA VAL A 117 -18.12 -4.63 -6.14
C VAL A 117 -17.16 -3.61 -5.54
N ARG A 118 -15.90 -3.66 -5.94
CA ARG A 118 -14.85 -2.80 -5.40
C ARG A 118 -14.16 -2.03 -6.50
N ARG A 119 -14.04 -0.73 -6.29
CA ARG A 119 -13.21 0.16 -7.11
C ARG A 119 -11.74 -0.19 -6.89
N LEU A 120 -10.90 0.02 -7.90
CA LEU A 120 -9.46 -0.02 -7.70
C LEU A 120 -9.06 1.07 -6.70
N SER A 121 -8.27 0.72 -5.67
CA SER A 121 -7.65 1.74 -4.81
C SER A 121 -6.68 2.59 -5.62
N ARG A 122 -6.24 3.75 -5.08
CA ARG A 122 -5.23 4.60 -5.76
C ARG A 122 -3.97 3.80 -6.13
N THR A 123 -3.50 2.98 -5.20
CA THR A 123 -2.33 2.10 -5.40
C THR A 123 -2.59 1.07 -6.50
N GLU A 124 -3.76 0.41 -6.47
CA GLU A 124 -4.14 -0.59 -7.47
C GLU A 124 -4.29 0.03 -8.88
N TYR A 125 -4.80 1.25 -8.98
CA TYR A 125 -4.90 2.01 -10.22
C TYR A 125 -3.51 2.27 -10.80
N ASP A 126 -2.60 2.86 -10.01
CA ASP A 126 -1.25 3.22 -10.48
C ASP A 126 -0.43 2.01 -10.87
N HIS A 127 -0.49 0.93 -10.07
CA HIS A 127 0.16 -0.34 -10.41
C HIS A 127 -0.40 -0.93 -11.71
N THR A 128 -1.73 -0.90 -11.88
CA THR A 128 -2.37 -1.40 -13.10
C THR A 128 -1.95 -0.59 -14.32
N ILE A 129 -1.91 0.75 -14.23
CA ILE A 129 -1.43 1.61 -15.32
C ILE A 129 0.04 1.30 -15.66
N ARG A 130 0.90 1.20 -14.64
CA ARG A 130 2.31 0.84 -14.79
C ARG A 130 2.48 -0.50 -15.49
N ASP A 131 1.73 -1.52 -15.10
CA ASP A 131 1.92 -2.87 -15.66
C ASP A 131 1.26 -3.02 -17.04
N LEU A 132 0.23 -2.22 -17.37
CA LEU A 132 -0.38 -2.20 -18.70
C LEU A 132 0.44 -1.44 -19.74
N PHE A 133 1.04 -0.31 -19.35
CA PHE A 133 1.63 0.65 -20.29
C PHE A 133 3.08 1.00 -20.01
N GLY A 134 3.65 0.59 -18.87
CA GLY A 134 5.01 0.92 -18.46
C GLY A 134 5.21 2.36 -17.98
N VAL A 135 4.14 3.14 -17.82
CA VAL A 135 4.19 4.54 -17.36
C VAL A 135 3.89 4.67 -15.87
N ARG A 136 4.57 5.59 -15.20
CA ARG A 136 4.29 5.97 -13.81
C ARG A 136 3.53 7.29 -13.83
N THR A 137 2.41 7.35 -13.13
CA THR A 137 1.59 8.55 -13.03
C THR A 137 1.30 8.88 -11.57
N ASP A 138 1.19 10.17 -11.28
CA ASP A 138 0.73 10.69 -9.98
C ASP A 138 -0.76 11.11 -10.03
N SER A 139 -1.49 10.78 -11.10
CA SER A 139 -2.88 11.21 -11.28
C SER A 139 -3.82 10.69 -10.18
N SER A 140 -3.54 9.51 -9.60
CA SER A 140 -4.34 8.94 -8.51
C SER A 140 -4.30 9.78 -7.22
N ARG A 141 -3.25 10.56 -6.99
CA ARG A 141 -3.12 11.46 -5.82
C ARG A 141 -4.22 12.52 -5.80
N ARG A 142 -4.80 12.83 -6.97
CA ARG A 142 -5.90 13.79 -7.13
C ARG A 142 -7.28 13.15 -6.92
N PHE A 143 -7.37 11.83 -6.76
CA PHE A 143 -8.64 11.18 -6.45
C PHE A 143 -9.12 11.62 -5.06
N PRO A 144 -10.43 11.59 -4.77
CA PRO A 144 -10.92 11.78 -3.41
C PRO A 144 -10.26 10.81 -2.42
N ALA A 145 -10.22 11.20 -1.14
CA ALA A 145 -9.67 10.35 -0.08
C ALA A 145 -10.44 9.02 -0.01
N GLU A 146 -9.70 7.95 0.25
CA GLU A 146 -10.27 6.60 0.33
C GLU A 146 -10.56 6.27 1.79
N SER A 147 -11.72 5.65 2.04
CA SER A 147 -12.06 5.14 3.37
C SER A 147 -11.27 3.86 3.63
N LEU A 148 -10.54 3.82 4.75
CA LEU A 148 -9.92 2.57 5.21
C LEU A 148 -10.99 1.71 5.87
N GLY A 149 -11.18 0.49 5.38
CA GLY A 149 -11.98 -0.55 6.03
C GLY A 149 -11.06 -1.58 6.67
N TYR A 150 -11.25 -1.89 7.96
CA TYR A 150 -10.49 -2.96 8.63
C TYR A 150 -8.96 -2.85 8.50
N GLY A 151 -8.43 -1.64 8.30
CA GLY A 151 -7.01 -1.35 8.10
C GLY A 151 -6.54 -1.29 6.63
N PHE A 152 -7.41 -1.48 5.64
CA PHE A 152 -7.04 -1.53 4.23
C PHE A 152 -7.91 -0.65 3.32
N ASP A 153 -7.31 -0.14 2.24
CA ASP A 153 -7.93 0.71 1.22
C ASP A 153 -8.64 -0.07 0.09
N ASN A 154 -8.49 -1.39 0.06
CA ASN A 154 -9.01 -2.27 -0.99
C ASN A 154 -10.30 -3.01 -0.58
N ILE A 155 -11.01 -2.51 0.44
CA ILE A 155 -12.26 -3.07 0.96
C ILE A 155 -13.47 -2.60 0.15
N GLY A 156 -14.34 -3.54 -0.26
CA GLY A 156 -15.49 -3.26 -1.10
C GLY A 156 -16.60 -2.43 -0.43
N ASP A 157 -16.80 -2.58 0.88
CA ASP A 157 -17.91 -1.94 1.62
C ASP A 157 -17.78 -0.41 1.78
N GLY A 158 -16.61 0.16 1.43
CA GLY A 158 -16.35 1.61 1.44
C GLY A 158 -16.05 2.22 0.06
N ALA A 159 -16.20 1.45 -1.03
CA ALA A 159 -15.73 1.83 -2.36
C ALA A 159 -16.77 2.60 -3.20
N ASP A 160 -17.43 3.61 -2.61
CA ASP A 160 -18.45 4.41 -3.29
C ASP A 160 -17.88 5.33 -4.38
N PHE A 161 -18.69 5.60 -5.41
CA PHE A 161 -18.38 6.59 -6.45
C PHE A 161 -19.04 7.92 -6.14
N SER A 162 -18.23 8.98 -6.06
CA SER A 162 -18.72 10.37 -6.06
C SER A 162 -18.58 10.99 -7.46
N THR A 163 -19.31 12.08 -7.73
CA THR A 163 -19.16 12.83 -8.99
C THR A 163 -17.70 13.27 -9.22
N LEU A 164 -17.02 13.68 -8.15
CA LEU A 164 -15.62 14.07 -8.20
C LEU A 164 -14.69 12.90 -8.59
N HIS A 165 -15.01 11.67 -8.20
CA HIS A 165 -14.25 10.50 -8.67
C HIS A 165 -14.31 10.39 -10.20
N ILE A 166 -15.50 10.52 -10.79
CA ILE A 166 -15.70 10.38 -12.24
C ILE A 166 -14.85 11.42 -12.98
N GLU A 167 -14.95 12.69 -12.58
CA GLU A 167 -14.14 13.78 -13.16
C GLU A 167 -12.63 13.47 -13.08
N LYS A 168 -12.16 13.00 -11.92
CA LYS A 168 -10.74 12.70 -11.73
C LYS A 168 -10.29 11.46 -12.49
N TYR A 169 -11.16 10.49 -12.72
CA TYR A 169 -10.86 9.36 -13.61
C TYR A 169 -10.74 9.78 -15.07
N TYR A 170 -11.57 10.71 -15.55
CA TYR A 170 -11.41 11.29 -16.89
C TYR A 170 -10.09 12.06 -17.02
N ASP A 171 -9.77 12.92 -16.05
CA ASP A 171 -8.49 13.64 -16.01
C ASP A 171 -7.30 12.65 -16.05
N ALA A 172 -7.32 11.62 -15.20
CA ALA A 172 -6.28 10.61 -15.13
C ALA A 172 -6.17 9.79 -16.42
N ALA A 173 -7.29 9.38 -17.01
CA ALA A 173 -7.31 8.62 -18.25
C ALA A 173 -6.74 9.44 -19.41
N ALA A 174 -7.07 10.73 -19.50
CA ALA A 174 -6.50 11.65 -20.49
C ALA A 174 -5.00 11.87 -20.26
N ASP A 175 -4.56 12.00 -19.00
CA ASP A 175 -3.14 12.10 -18.65
C ASP A 175 -2.37 10.86 -19.12
N VAL A 176 -2.88 9.66 -18.82
CA VAL A 176 -2.27 8.39 -19.25
C VAL A 176 -2.29 8.28 -20.78
N ALA A 177 -3.41 8.55 -21.44
CA ALA A 177 -3.52 8.48 -22.90
C ALA A 177 -2.52 9.42 -23.60
N ARG A 178 -2.29 10.61 -23.05
CA ARG A 178 -1.25 11.53 -23.55
C ARG A 178 0.16 10.97 -23.40
N GLN A 179 0.44 10.30 -22.28
CA GLN A 179 1.75 9.70 -22.02
C GLN A 179 1.99 8.45 -22.87
N VAL A 180 0.99 7.58 -23.07
CA VAL A 180 1.17 6.26 -23.70
C VAL A 180 0.95 6.27 -25.21
N VAL A 181 0.26 7.29 -25.73
CA VAL A 181 0.01 7.43 -27.17
C VAL A 181 0.73 8.67 -27.70
N ASP A 182 1.81 8.43 -28.43
CA ASP A 182 2.54 9.47 -29.15
C ASP A 182 1.74 9.94 -30.38
N VAL A 183 1.33 11.20 -30.36
CA VAL A 183 0.71 11.89 -31.52
C VAL A 183 1.74 12.73 -32.27
N ALA A 184 2.96 12.85 -31.76
CA ALA A 184 4.03 13.53 -32.45
C ALA A 184 4.41 12.68 -33.66
N ASP A 185 4.40 13.33 -34.82
CA ASP A 185 4.93 12.79 -36.04
C ASP A 185 6.41 13.24 -36.11
N PRO A 186 7.40 12.35 -36.03
CA PRO A 186 8.80 12.74 -36.19
C PRO A 186 9.08 13.38 -37.56
N ALA A 187 8.21 13.14 -38.56
CA ALA A 187 8.27 13.87 -39.83
C ALA A 187 7.74 15.32 -39.73
N ASN A 188 6.99 15.66 -38.68
CA ASN A 188 6.43 16.99 -38.40
C ASN A 188 6.57 17.36 -36.90
N PRO A 189 7.79 17.57 -36.38
CA PRO A 189 8.02 17.80 -34.96
C PRO A 189 7.48 19.16 -34.49
N THR A 190 6.85 19.18 -33.30
CA THR A 190 6.28 20.40 -32.70
C THR A 190 7.38 21.40 -32.35
N LYS A 191 7.22 22.65 -32.79
CA LYS A 191 8.09 23.79 -32.44
C LYS A 191 7.44 24.64 -31.37
N ARG A 192 8.15 24.87 -30.26
CA ARG A 192 7.75 25.79 -29.17
C ARG A 192 8.72 26.97 -29.18
N ARG A 193 8.22 28.18 -29.42
CA ARG A 193 9.04 29.41 -29.46
C ARG A 193 8.70 30.29 -28.27
N VAL A 194 9.73 30.80 -27.59
CA VAL A 194 9.62 31.83 -26.55
C VAL A 194 10.52 32.98 -26.96
N LEU A 195 9.96 34.17 -27.09
CA LEU A 195 10.72 35.38 -27.38
C LEU A 195 11.51 35.82 -26.15
N GLY A 196 12.66 36.46 -26.34
CA GLY A 196 13.45 37.01 -25.25
C GLY A 196 12.65 38.01 -24.41
N ALA A 197 11.73 38.75 -25.02
CA ALA A 197 10.83 39.65 -24.32
C ALA A 197 9.83 38.97 -23.38
N ASP A 198 9.48 37.71 -23.63
CA ASP A 198 8.53 36.91 -22.83
C ASP A 198 9.25 36.02 -21.80
N ALA A 199 10.58 35.93 -21.87
CA ALA A 199 11.40 35.19 -20.94
C ALA A 199 11.67 35.99 -19.64
N SER A 200 11.99 35.27 -18.56
CA SER A 200 12.44 35.90 -17.32
C SER A 200 13.86 36.42 -17.49
N VAL A 201 14.15 37.62 -16.98
CA VAL A 201 15.46 38.26 -17.10
C VAL A 201 15.95 38.65 -15.70
N ASP A 202 17.13 38.17 -15.34
CA ASP A 202 17.81 38.48 -14.07
C ASP A 202 19.22 39.03 -14.31
N GLY A 203 19.75 39.81 -13.36
CA GLY A 203 21.12 40.36 -13.44
C GLY A 203 21.30 41.55 -14.39
N GLY A 204 20.48 42.60 -14.24
CA GLY A 204 20.69 43.89 -14.93
C GLY A 204 20.19 43.99 -16.37
N GLY A 205 19.42 43.01 -16.82
CA GLY A 205 18.81 43.01 -18.16
C GLY A 205 17.50 43.79 -18.29
N ARG A 206 17.11 44.09 -19.53
CA ARG A 206 15.82 44.68 -19.89
C ARG A 206 15.29 44.07 -21.18
N THR A 207 13.98 44.05 -21.36
CA THR A 207 13.36 43.66 -22.62
C THR A 207 13.13 44.88 -23.52
N ARG A 208 13.35 44.74 -24.82
CA ARG A 208 13.10 45.79 -25.82
C ARG A 208 12.70 45.18 -27.15
N GLY A 209 11.52 45.55 -27.65
CA GLY A 209 10.95 44.87 -28.81
C GLY A 209 10.63 43.42 -28.44
N GLU A 210 11.05 42.48 -29.29
CA GLU A 210 10.89 41.04 -29.05
C GLU A 210 12.07 40.38 -28.32
N ALA A 211 13.14 41.13 -28.02
CA ALA A 211 14.39 40.58 -27.48
C ALA A 211 14.66 40.98 -26.02
N ALA A 212 15.42 40.15 -25.32
CA ALA A 212 16.03 40.46 -24.03
C ALA A 212 17.46 41.00 -24.22
N TYR A 213 17.79 42.06 -23.51
CA TYR A 213 19.08 42.72 -23.53
C TYR A 213 19.73 42.58 -22.16
N LEU A 214 20.95 42.07 -22.11
CA LEU A 214 21.78 42.01 -20.91
C LEU A 214 22.95 42.98 -21.06
N TYR A 215 23.00 43.99 -20.19
CA TYR A 215 24.05 45.03 -20.16
C TYR A 215 25.16 44.75 -19.15
N ALA A 216 25.03 43.66 -18.41
CA ALA A 216 25.99 43.15 -17.45
C ALA A 216 25.73 41.64 -17.33
N ARG A 217 26.58 40.93 -16.57
CA ARG A 217 26.35 39.51 -16.28
C ARG A 217 24.94 39.29 -15.72
N GLY A 218 24.18 38.48 -16.44
CA GLY A 218 22.79 38.15 -16.12
C GLY A 218 22.34 36.90 -16.87
N THR A 219 21.10 36.50 -16.63
CA THR A 219 20.51 35.29 -17.20
C THR A 219 19.14 35.60 -17.78
N VAL A 220 18.87 35.06 -18.97
CA VAL A 220 17.52 34.99 -19.54
C VAL A 220 17.04 33.55 -19.45
N SER A 221 15.86 33.31 -18.89
CA SER A 221 15.36 31.95 -18.64
C SER A 221 13.89 31.76 -19.01
N THR A 222 13.54 30.55 -19.45
CA THR A 222 12.16 30.16 -19.75
C THR A 222 11.91 28.69 -19.43
N ARG A 223 10.65 28.32 -19.25
CA ARG A 223 10.23 26.93 -19.05
C ARG A 223 9.50 26.40 -20.27
N PHE A 224 9.86 25.20 -20.70
CA PHE A 224 9.12 24.44 -21.70
C PHE A 224 8.44 23.24 -21.05
N GLU A 225 7.19 22.98 -21.43
CA GLU A 225 6.47 21.76 -21.06
C GLU A 225 6.71 20.68 -22.12
N LEU A 226 7.45 19.64 -21.76
CA LEU A 226 7.83 18.56 -22.65
C LEU A 226 6.83 17.40 -22.55
N PRO A 227 6.31 16.91 -23.69
CA PRO A 227 5.28 15.88 -23.70
C PRO A 227 5.80 14.50 -23.31
N ARG A 228 7.10 14.23 -23.48
CA ARG A 228 7.77 13.00 -23.06
C ARG A 228 9.29 13.17 -23.04
N SER A 229 10.01 12.21 -22.45
CA SER A 229 11.46 12.12 -22.59
C SER A 229 11.82 11.82 -24.06
N GLY A 230 12.86 12.46 -24.58
CA GLY A 230 13.22 12.31 -25.98
C GLY A 230 14.39 13.17 -26.43
N ASP A 231 14.67 13.12 -27.73
CA ASP A 231 15.65 13.95 -28.41
C ASP A 231 14.95 15.22 -28.88
N TYR A 232 15.50 16.35 -28.51
CA TYR A 232 15.00 17.68 -28.80
C TYR A 232 16.11 18.50 -29.42
N ARG A 233 15.71 19.51 -30.19
CA ARG A 233 16.60 20.51 -30.73
C ARG A 233 16.24 21.88 -30.18
N LEU A 234 17.17 22.48 -29.46
CA LEU A 234 17.09 23.85 -29.00
C LEU A 234 17.79 24.75 -30.02
N GLU A 235 17.04 25.66 -30.62
CA GLU A 235 17.58 26.76 -31.41
C GLU A 235 17.58 28.03 -30.55
N VAL A 236 18.73 28.70 -30.46
CA VAL A 236 18.92 29.94 -29.71
C VAL A 236 19.29 31.02 -30.71
N ARG A 237 18.47 32.06 -30.84
CA ARG A 237 18.80 33.21 -31.70
C ARG A 237 19.34 34.34 -30.85
N ALA A 238 20.60 34.69 -31.06
CA ALA A 238 21.32 35.66 -30.24
C ALA A 238 22.27 36.53 -31.07
N CYS A 239 22.55 37.72 -30.56
CA CYS A 239 23.55 38.64 -31.09
C CYS A 239 24.15 39.47 -29.95
N GLY A 240 25.07 40.38 -30.29
CA GLY A 240 25.62 41.26 -29.29
C GLY A 240 26.14 42.59 -29.81
N ASP A 241 26.29 43.54 -28.89
CA ASP A 241 27.24 44.62 -29.09
C ASP A 241 28.63 44.06 -28.81
N GLN A 242 29.47 44.01 -29.84
CA GLN A 242 30.83 43.49 -29.72
C GLN A 242 31.76 44.61 -29.24
N ALA A 243 32.46 44.38 -28.14
CA ALA A 243 33.49 45.26 -27.60
C ALA A 243 34.62 44.42 -26.99
N GLY A 244 35.84 44.94 -26.99
CA GLY A 244 37.03 44.22 -26.54
C GLY A 244 37.57 43.24 -27.58
N ASP A 245 38.39 42.29 -27.14
CA ASP A 245 39.10 41.30 -27.96
C ASP A 245 38.39 39.94 -28.09
N GLU A 246 37.34 39.72 -27.32
CA GLU A 246 36.51 38.53 -27.36
C GLU A 246 35.10 38.83 -27.89
N PRO A 247 34.45 37.87 -28.59
CA PRO A 247 33.02 37.97 -28.88
C PRO A 247 32.17 37.77 -27.61
N VAL A 248 30.88 38.09 -27.67
CA VAL A 248 29.92 37.72 -26.62
C VAL A 248 29.94 36.21 -26.37
N ARG A 249 29.99 35.79 -25.11
CA ARG A 249 29.90 34.39 -24.70
C ARG A 249 28.65 34.13 -23.88
N ILE A 250 27.87 33.15 -24.30
CA ILE A 250 26.59 32.76 -23.68
C ILE A 250 26.72 31.33 -23.16
N GLY A 251 26.49 31.12 -21.87
CA GLY A 251 26.36 29.78 -21.29
C GLY A 251 24.92 29.30 -21.38
N ILE A 252 24.68 28.19 -22.06
CA ILE A 252 23.37 27.55 -22.10
C ILE A 252 23.30 26.48 -21.00
N SER A 253 22.26 26.54 -20.18
CA SER A 253 22.00 25.57 -19.11
C SER A 253 20.60 24.97 -19.23
N ILE A 254 20.49 23.71 -18.83
CA ILE A 254 19.24 22.97 -18.67
C ILE A 254 19.12 22.57 -17.20
N ASP A 255 18.05 23.00 -16.53
CA ASP A 255 17.83 22.78 -15.10
C ASP A 255 19.08 23.10 -14.26
N HIS A 256 19.65 24.29 -14.50
CA HIS A 256 20.87 24.81 -13.88
C HIS A 256 22.19 24.11 -14.22
N ASN A 257 22.15 23.02 -14.99
CA ASN A 257 23.35 22.33 -15.46
C ASN A 257 23.78 22.93 -16.81
N ARG A 258 24.97 23.53 -16.86
CA ARG A 258 25.51 24.10 -18.10
C ARG A 258 25.81 22.99 -19.10
N VAL A 259 25.14 23.05 -20.26
CA VAL A 259 25.27 22.06 -21.34
C VAL A 259 26.23 22.53 -22.43
N GLU A 260 26.29 23.85 -22.70
CA GLU A 260 27.13 24.39 -23.76
C GLU A 260 27.54 25.84 -23.50
N VAL A 261 28.61 26.29 -24.15
CA VAL A 261 29.01 27.70 -24.20
C VAL A 261 29.10 28.12 -25.67
N LEU A 262 28.32 29.13 -26.03
CA LEU A 262 28.25 29.69 -27.38
C LEU A 262 29.13 30.93 -27.48
N GLU A 263 29.95 31.01 -28.53
CA GLU A 263 30.60 32.25 -28.95
C GLU A 263 29.72 32.94 -29.98
N VAL A 264 29.32 34.18 -29.70
CA VAL A 264 28.34 34.95 -30.48
C VAL A 264 29.02 36.19 -31.07
N PRO A 265 29.71 36.07 -32.22
CA PRO A 265 30.35 37.20 -32.88
C PRO A 265 29.35 38.09 -33.65
N GLU A 266 28.11 37.65 -33.83
CA GLU A 266 27.15 38.34 -34.68
C GLU A 266 26.75 39.71 -34.11
N PRO A 267 26.72 40.75 -34.98
CA PRO A 267 26.25 42.06 -34.60
C PRO A 267 24.72 42.11 -34.53
N ARG A 268 24.22 43.18 -33.90
CA ARG A 268 22.78 43.44 -33.69
C ARG A 268 21.89 43.28 -34.91
N ASP A 269 22.36 43.67 -36.09
CA ASP A 269 21.58 43.71 -37.33
C ASP A 269 21.58 42.39 -38.11
N ALA A 270 22.35 41.39 -37.65
CA ALA A 270 22.41 40.07 -38.26
C ALA A 270 22.53 38.95 -37.21
N PRO A 271 21.48 38.70 -36.38
CA PRO A 271 21.55 37.70 -35.31
C PRO A 271 21.90 36.29 -35.77
N GLY A 272 22.74 35.62 -34.99
CA GLY A 272 23.16 34.24 -35.21
C GLY A 272 22.10 33.25 -34.72
N LEU A 273 22.02 32.09 -35.38
CA LEU A 273 21.19 30.96 -34.96
C LEU A 273 22.10 29.83 -34.50
N TYR A 274 21.97 29.46 -33.24
CA TYR A 274 22.74 28.40 -32.59
C TYR A 274 21.84 27.19 -32.35
N THR A 275 22.31 25.99 -32.66
CA THR A 275 21.52 24.77 -32.57
C THR A 275 22.18 23.76 -31.66
N ILE A 276 21.44 23.28 -30.67
CA ILE A 276 21.90 22.34 -29.65
C ILE A 276 20.94 21.15 -29.65
N ASP A 277 21.45 19.96 -29.94
CA ASP A 277 20.70 18.72 -29.84
C ASP A 277 20.83 18.16 -28.40
N LEU A 278 19.70 17.90 -27.75
CA LEU A 278 19.59 17.57 -26.34
C LEU A 278 18.73 16.31 -26.17
N THR A 279 19.10 15.43 -25.23
CA THR A 279 18.18 14.42 -24.72
C THR A 279 17.59 14.92 -23.41
N LEU A 280 16.28 15.18 -23.39
CA LEU A 280 15.57 15.77 -22.26
C LEU A 280 14.58 14.78 -21.64
N GLY A 281 14.28 14.98 -20.36
CA GLY A 281 13.21 14.29 -19.63
C GLY A 281 11.81 14.77 -20.06
N ASP A 282 10.77 14.17 -19.51
CA ASP A 282 9.39 14.65 -19.66
C ASP A 282 9.04 15.73 -18.61
N GLY A 283 7.96 16.48 -18.87
CA GLY A 283 7.50 17.53 -17.96
C GLY A 283 8.20 18.88 -18.13
N PRO A 284 8.20 19.73 -17.09
CA PRO A 284 8.76 21.08 -17.17
C PRO A 284 10.29 21.05 -17.21
N VAL A 285 10.87 21.74 -18.19
CA VAL A 285 12.33 21.94 -18.31
C VAL A 285 12.66 23.42 -18.31
N LEU A 286 13.60 23.82 -17.46
CA LEU A 286 14.14 25.18 -17.42
C LEU A 286 15.30 25.31 -18.41
N VAL A 287 15.19 26.25 -19.35
CA VAL A 287 16.26 26.63 -20.29
C VAL A 287 16.78 28.01 -19.92
N GLU A 288 18.09 28.15 -19.79
CA GLU A 288 18.75 29.39 -19.37
C GLU A 288 19.87 29.77 -20.34
N ALA A 289 19.98 31.07 -20.64
CA ALA A 289 21.09 31.67 -21.37
C ALA A 289 21.74 32.75 -20.50
N THR A 290 22.98 32.49 -20.06
CA THR A 290 23.74 33.36 -19.15
C THR A 290 24.83 34.12 -19.89
N PHE A 291 24.90 35.44 -19.73
CA PHE A 291 25.98 36.25 -20.28
C PHE A 291 27.26 36.10 -19.44
N LEU A 292 28.34 35.53 -20.01
CA LEU A 292 29.51 35.10 -19.25
C LEU A 292 30.65 36.11 -19.18
N ASN A 293 30.86 36.89 -20.24
CA ASN A 293 32.02 37.77 -20.40
C ASN A 293 31.62 39.23 -20.61
N ASP A 294 30.94 39.80 -19.61
CA ASP A 294 30.71 41.24 -19.53
C ASP A 294 32.03 42.04 -19.67
N TYR A 295 31.96 43.17 -20.38
CA TYR A 295 33.11 44.04 -20.66
C TYR A 295 32.64 45.48 -20.80
N TYR A 296 33.20 46.37 -19.98
CA TYR A 296 32.84 47.79 -19.94
C TYR A 296 34.08 48.69 -19.84
N LYS A 297 34.26 49.56 -20.84
CA LYS A 297 35.34 50.54 -20.96
C LYS A 297 34.79 51.88 -21.49
N PRO A 298 34.15 52.70 -20.63
CA PRO A 298 33.39 53.88 -21.06
C PRO A 298 34.23 54.96 -21.76
N ASP A 299 35.52 55.03 -21.43
CA ASP A 299 36.45 56.04 -21.97
C ASP A 299 37.07 55.66 -23.32
N ASP A 300 36.65 54.54 -23.93
CA ASP A 300 37.19 54.14 -25.24
C ASP A 300 36.84 55.17 -26.33
N PRO A 301 37.81 55.60 -27.16
CA PRO A 301 37.57 56.56 -28.23
C PRO A 301 36.60 56.05 -29.29
N ASP A 302 36.51 54.73 -29.52
CA ASP A 302 35.48 54.14 -30.38
C ASP A 302 34.24 53.80 -29.54
N PRO A 303 33.08 54.44 -29.77
CA PRO A 303 31.84 54.13 -29.05
C PRO A 303 31.42 52.66 -29.11
N LYS A 304 31.80 51.95 -30.18
CA LYS A 304 31.49 50.52 -30.34
C LYS A 304 32.34 49.63 -29.43
N GLN A 305 33.49 50.11 -28.96
CA GLN A 305 34.41 49.38 -28.08
C GLN A 305 34.18 49.65 -26.59
N ARG A 306 33.10 50.38 -26.24
CA ARG A 306 32.85 50.81 -24.86
C ARG A 306 32.15 49.79 -24.00
N ASP A 307 31.30 48.96 -24.57
CA ASP A 307 30.41 48.11 -23.79
C ASP A 307 29.99 46.87 -24.58
N ARG A 308 30.09 45.71 -23.95
CA ARG A 308 29.71 44.43 -24.55
C ARG A 308 28.37 44.00 -23.98
N ASN A 309 27.39 43.88 -24.86
CA ASN A 309 26.01 43.56 -24.46
C ASN A 309 25.56 42.27 -25.15
N MET A 310 24.95 41.36 -24.39
CA MET A 310 24.28 40.19 -24.95
C MET A 310 22.82 40.52 -25.28
N ILE A 311 22.35 40.02 -26.43
CA ILE A 311 20.97 40.19 -26.88
C ILE A 311 20.45 38.82 -27.30
N LEU A 312 19.34 38.42 -26.69
CA LEU A 312 18.66 37.18 -26.99
C LEU A 312 17.31 37.48 -27.64
N GLU A 313 17.12 37.03 -28.88
CA GLU A 313 15.85 37.21 -29.59
C GLU A 313 14.84 36.14 -29.23
N ASP A 314 15.22 34.86 -29.25
CA ASP A 314 14.33 33.76 -28.89
C ASP A 314 15.04 32.45 -28.53
N PHE A 315 14.26 31.60 -27.87
CA PHE A 315 14.47 30.16 -27.77
C PHE A 315 13.41 29.45 -28.62
N VAL A 316 13.82 28.48 -29.44
CA VAL A 316 12.91 27.57 -30.13
C VAL A 316 13.27 26.13 -29.78
N LEU A 317 12.37 25.43 -29.09
CA LEU A 317 12.54 24.01 -28.79
C LEU A 317 11.68 23.17 -29.73
N THR A 318 12.33 22.36 -30.56
CA THR A 318 11.70 21.47 -31.53
C THR A 318 11.81 20.01 -31.05
N GLY A 319 10.71 19.30 -30.93
CA GLY A 319 10.71 17.87 -30.64
C GLY A 319 9.45 17.35 -29.93
N PRO A 320 9.40 16.04 -29.63
CA PRO A 320 10.51 15.08 -29.80
C PRO A 320 10.83 14.79 -31.28
N LEU A 321 12.12 14.58 -31.57
CA LEU A 321 12.66 14.27 -32.90
C LEU A 321 12.83 12.77 -33.16
N ASP A 322 12.79 11.98 -32.10
CA ASP A 322 12.92 10.54 -32.16
C ASP A 322 11.56 9.83 -32.27
N THR A 323 11.59 8.58 -32.73
CA THR A 323 10.42 7.69 -32.79
C THR A 323 10.27 6.82 -31.54
N ARG A 324 10.98 7.11 -30.43
CA ARG A 324 10.97 6.26 -29.23
C ARG A 324 9.59 6.35 -28.60
N LEU A 325 8.90 5.22 -28.56
CA LEU A 325 7.64 5.13 -27.86
C LEU A 325 7.89 5.09 -26.34
N PRO A 326 6.94 5.57 -25.52
CA PRO A 326 6.96 5.35 -24.09
C PRO A 326 7.14 3.86 -23.79
N ARG A 327 8.11 3.53 -22.92
CA ARG A 327 8.44 2.14 -22.58
C ARG A 327 7.18 1.40 -22.11
N GLY A 328 6.89 0.24 -22.69
CA GLY A 328 5.71 -0.58 -22.35
C GLY A 328 4.45 -0.33 -23.20
N SER A 329 4.47 0.70 -24.05
CA SER A 329 3.38 1.04 -24.97
C SER A 329 3.64 0.61 -26.43
N GLU A 330 4.77 -0.02 -26.71
CA GLU A 330 5.25 -0.33 -28.07
C GLU A 330 4.24 -1.20 -28.83
N TRP A 331 3.55 -2.08 -28.13
CA TRP A 331 2.54 -2.97 -28.70
C TRP A 331 1.29 -2.23 -29.22
N LEU A 332 0.97 -1.03 -28.71
CA LEU A 332 -0.10 -0.18 -29.26
C LEU A 332 0.23 0.23 -30.70
N PHE A 333 1.52 0.42 -30.99
CA PHE A 333 2.02 0.94 -32.26
C PHE A 333 2.71 -0.10 -33.14
N ALA A 334 2.90 -1.34 -32.66
CA ALA A 334 3.55 -2.43 -33.38
C ALA A 334 2.78 -2.81 -34.66
N ALA A 335 2.94 -2.04 -35.73
CA ALA A 335 2.39 -2.33 -37.04
C ALA A 335 3.11 -3.55 -37.64
N ASP A 336 2.39 -4.35 -38.42
CA ASP A 336 3.05 -5.23 -39.39
C ASP A 336 3.69 -4.33 -40.46
N PRO A 337 5.03 -4.23 -40.57
CA PRO A 337 5.71 -3.22 -41.38
C PRO A 337 5.41 -3.27 -42.89
N GLY A 338 4.62 -4.23 -43.37
CA GLY A 338 4.27 -4.41 -44.77
C GLY A 338 2.81 -4.12 -45.16
N VAL A 339 1.90 -3.81 -44.23
CA VAL A 339 0.45 -3.80 -44.54
C VAL A 339 -0.19 -2.42 -44.34
N LYS A 340 -0.61 -1.76 -45.43
CA LYS A 340 -1.55 -0.63 -45.38
C LYS A 340 -2.92 -1.12 -44.89
N GLN A 341 -3.17 -1.02 -43.60
CA GLN A 341 -4.45 -1.38 -42.99
C GLN A 341 -5.37 -0.17 -42.82
N LYS A 342 -6.68 -0.38 -42.97
CA LYS A 342 -7.68 0.67 -42.67
C LYS A 342 -7.64 0.99 -41.16
N PRO A 343 -7.73 2.28 -40.75
CA PRO A 343 -7.68 2.69 -39.34
C PRO A 343 -8.56 1.85 -38.41
N ARG A 344 -9.83 1.63 -38.81
CA ARG A 344 -10.78 0.80 -38.06
C ARG A 344 -10.30 -0.63 -37.80
N LYS A 345 -9.70 -1.29 -38.81
CA LYS A 345 -9.23 -2.68 -38.68
C LYS A 345 -8.10 -2.74 -37.66
N ARG A 346 -7.15 -1.81 -37.76
CA ARG A 346 -6.03 -1.72 -36.83
C ARG A 346 -6.49 -1.39 -35.41
N ALA A 347 -7.43 -0.44 -35.26
CA ALA A 347 -8.05 -0.12 -33.98
C ALA A 347 -8.72 -1.33 -33.33
N LEU A 348 -9.38 -2.19 -34.12
CA LEU A 348 -10.02 -3.40 -33.62
C LEU A 348 -9.01 -4.40 -33.03
N GLU A 349 -7.87 -4.59 -33.68
CA GLU A 349 -6.79 -5.46 -33.19
C GLU A 349 -6.23 -4.94 -31.86
N ILE A 350 -5.95 -3.65 -31.77
CA ILE A 350 -5.45 -2.99 -30.55
C ILE A 350 -6.50 -3.03 -29.44
N ALA A 351 -7.74 -2.66 -29.72
CA ALA A 351 -8.82 -2.65 -28.75
C ALA A 351 -9.05 -4.03 -28.14
N LYS A 352 -8.93 -5.10 -28.93
CA LYS A 352 -9.05 -6.48 -28.43
C LYS A 352 -7.98 -6.79 -27.38
N VAL A 353 -6.71 -6.54 -27.68
CA VAL A 353 -5.60 -6.80 -26.75
C VAL A 353 -5.69 -5.90 -25.52
N LEU A 354 -5.97 -4.61 -25.74
CA LEU A 354 -6.08 -3.63 -24.66
C LEU A 354 -7.19 -4.00 -23.68
N THR A 355 -8.38 -4.31 -24.18
CA THR A 355 -9.51 -4.70 -23.32
C THR A 355 -9.31 -6.06 -22.66
N GLU A 356 -8.68 -7.03 -23.33
CA GLU A 356 -8.34 -8.34 -22.73
C GLU A 356 -7.44 -8.17 -21.51
N ARG A 357 -6.45 -7.27 -21.56
CA ARG A 357 -5.55 -6.96 -20.43
C ARG A 357 -6.18 -6.03 -19.40
N ALA A 358 -6.75 -4.90 -19.84
CA ALA A 358 -7.27 -3.84 -18.96
C ALA A 358 -8.57 -4.25 -18.25
N TRP A 359 -9.39 -5.09 -18.88
CA TRP A 359 -10.63 -5.63 -18.30
C TRP A 359 -10.47 -7.09 -17.87
N ARG A 360 -9.23 -7.56 -17.70
CA ARG A 360 -8.90 -8.82 -17.05
C ARG A 360 -9.63 -10.03 -17.65
N GLY A 361 -9.72 -10.05 -18.99
CA GLY A 361 -10.39 -11.10 -19.77
C GLY A 361 -11.91 -10.89 -19.98
N GLN A 362 -12.56 -9.93 -19.32
CA GLN A 362 -14.01 -9.67 -19.45
C GLN A 362 -14.37 -8.86 -20.70
N VAL A 363 -14.09 -9.42 -21.89
CA VAL A 363 -14.24 -8.73 -23.17
C VAL A 363 -15.59 -9.02 -23.83
N ASP A 364 -16.39 -7.98 -24.09
CA ASP A 364 -17.56 -8.05 -24.98
C ASP A 364 -17.16 -7.64 -26.41
N ARG A 365 -17.44 -8.52 -27.38
CA ARG A 365 -17.21 -8.26 -28.80
C ARG A 365 -17.90 -6.98 -29.28
N LYS A 366 -19.11 -6.68 -28.81
CA LYS A 366 -19.82 -5.45 -29.21
C LYS A 366 -19.08 -4.21 -28.72
N GLU A 367 -18.60 -4.24 -27.48
CA GLU A 367 -17.83 -3.17 -26.85
C GLU A 367 -16.52 -2.90 -27.61
N VAL A 368 -15.77 -3.96 -27.94
CA VAL A 368 -14.52 -3.86 -28.72
C VAL A 368 -14.76 -3.27 -30.11
N HIS A 369 -15.88 -3.62 -30.76
CA HIS A 369 -16.26 -3.03 -32.03
C HIS A 369 -16.60 -1.54 -31.89
N ARG A 370 -17.36 -1.14 -30.86
CA ARG A 370 -17.66 0.28 -30.58
C ARG A 370 -16.40 1.10 -30.36
N LEU A 371 -15.45 0.56 -29.60
CA LEU A 371 -14.15 1.19 -29.38
C LEU A 371 -13.35 1.36 -30.69
N ALA A 372 -13.37 0.37 -31.58
CA ALA A 372 -12.73 0.48 -32.90
C ALA A 372 -13.43 1.48 -33.83
N ASP A 373 -14.77 1.59 -33.73
CA ASP A 373 -15.58 2.57 -34.46
C ASP A 373 -15.28 4.00 -33.98
N LEU A 374 -15.09 4.21 -32.67
CA LEU A 374 -14.67 5.50 -32.09
C LEU A 374 -13.37 6.02 -32.75
N VAL A 375 -12.33 5.18 -32.83
CA VAL A 375 -11.07 5.54 -33.49
C VAL A 375 -11.29 5.89 -34.96
N ALA A 376 -12.11 5.09 -35.65
CA ALA A 376 -12.39 5.29 -37.06
C ALA A 376 -13.14 6.61 -37.33
N ASP A 377 -14.07 6.98 -36.45
CA ASP A 377 -14.85 8.22 -36.57
C ASP A 377 -13.99 9.45 -36.26
N VAL A 378 -13.10 9.37 -35.28
CA VAL A 378 -12.07 10.41 -35.04
C VAL A 378 -11.22 10.63 -36.29
N CYS A 379 -10.74 9.56 -36.93
CA CYS A 379 -9.96 9.67 -38.17
C CYS A 379 -10.77 10.24 -39.35
N LYS A 380 -12.07 9.90 -39.46
CA LYS A 380 -12.96 10.48 -40.49
C LYS A 380 -13.17 11.98 -40.29
N GLY A 381 -13.08 12.46 -39.05
CA GLY A 381 -13.15 13.88 -38.70
C GLY A 381 -11.91 14.70 -39.10
N GLY A 382 -10.87 14.06 -39.63
CA GLY A 382 -9.62 14.71 -40.08
C GLY A 382 -8.45 14.56 -39.12
N GLU A 383 -8.65 13.94 -37.95
CA GLU A 383 -7.60 13.69 -36.98
C GLU A 383 -6.69 12.51 -37.34
N SER A 384 -5.50 12.47 -36.75
CA SER A 384 -4.54 11.38 -36.96
C SER A 384 -4.97 10.08 -36.27
N PHE A 385 -4.49 8.94 -36.76
CA PHE A 385 -4.76 7.65 -36.11
C PHE A 385 -4.28 7.59 -34.64
N PRO A 386 -3.09 8.11 -34.29
CA PRO A 386 -2.69 8.24 -32.89
C PRO A 386 -3.66 9.08 -32.05
N TYR A 387 -4.24 10.15 -32.59
CA TYR A 387 -5.25 10.92 -31.86
C TYR A 387 -6.50 10.07 -31.57
N GLY A 388 -6.93 9.27 -32.54
CA GLY A 388 -7.98 8.27 -32.32
C GLY A 388 -7.60 7.21 -31.26
N LEU A 389 -6.35 6.77 -31.20
CA LEU A 389 -5.87 5.85 -30.17
C LEU A 389 -5.90 6.46 -28.75
N ARG A 390 -5.72 7.77 -28.60
CA ARG A 390 -5.92 8.43 -27.29
C ARG A 390 -7.34 8.25 -26.80
N ALA A 391 -8.32 8.55 -27.66
CA ALA A 391 -9.73 8.36 -27.34
C ALA A 391 -10.05 6.89 -27.00
N LEU A 392 -9.41 5.93 -27.67
CA LEU A 392 -9.52 4.50 -27.33
C LEU A 392 -9.01 4.19 -25.92
N VAL A 393 -7.80 4.65 -25.58
CA VAL A 393 -7.20 4.42 -24.25
C VAL A 393 -8.05 5.08 -23.18
N GLU A 394 -8.46 6.33 -23.37
CA GLU A 394 -9.33 7.06 -22.45
C GLU A 394 -10.62 6.29 -22.17
N ALA A 395 -11.32 5.88 -23.24
CA ALA A 395 -12.58 5.14 -23.13
C ALA A 395 -12.42 3.79 -22.39
N VAL A 396 -11.28 3.13 -22.54
CA VAL A 396 -10.98 1.88 -21.82
C VAL A 396 -10.76 2.15 -20.33
N LEU A 397 -10.02 3.20 -19.97
CA LEU A 397 -9.62 3.51 -18.60
C LEU A 397 -10.73 4.15 -17.76
N VAL A 398 -11.71 4.80 -18.37
CA VAL A 398 -12.90 5.31 -17.65
C VAL A 398 -14.03 4.28 -17.55
N SER A 399 -13.86 3.11 -18.15
CA SER A 399 -14.86 2.03 -18.10
C SER A 399 -14.99 1.46 -16.68
N PRO A 400 -16.21 1.19 -16.18
CA PRO A 400 -16.40 0.43 -14.95
C PRO A 400 -15.71 -0.93 -14.97
N ARG A 401 -15.51 -1.55 -16.14
CA ARG A 401 -14.76 -2.80 -16.28
C ARG A 401 -13.27 -2.67 -16.02
N PHE A 402 -12.72 -1.46 -16.13
CA PHE A 402 -11.36 -1.14 -15.73
C PHE A 402 -11.32 -0.69 -14.27
N LEU A 403 -12.20 0.25 -13.90
CA LEU A 403 -12.22 0.91 -12.59
C LEU A 403 -12.69 0.00 -11.45
N CYS A 404 -13.45 -1.06 -11.74
CA CYS A 404 -13.98 -1.97 -10.74
C CYS A 404 -13.54 -3.41 -10.96
N ARG A 405 -13.38 -4.14 -9.87
CA ARG A 405 -13.35 -5.60 -9.83
C ARG A 405 -14.77 -6.08 -9.53
N VAL A 406 -15.36 -6.76 -10.51
CA VAL A 406 -16.73 -7.27 -10.45
C VAL A 406 -16.70 -8.77 -10.60
N GLU A 407 -17.27 -9.46 -9.61
CA GLU A 407 -17.54 -10.88 -9.63
C GLU A 407 -19.04 -11.09 -9.89
N ARG A 408 -19.38 -12.05 -10.74
CA ARG A 408 -20.79 -12.30 -11.09
C ARG A 408 -21.54 -12.82 -9.86
N PRO A 409 -22.74 -12.33 -9.53
CA PRO A 409 -23.44 -12.76 -8.34
C PRO A 409 -23.88 -14.23 -8.38
N GLY A 410 -24.12 -14.82 -7.21
CA GLY A 410 -24.66 -16.17 -7.01
C GLY A 410 -23.89 -17.02 -5.99
N THR A 411 -24.29 -18.28 -5.85
CA THR A 411 -23.60 -19.31 -5.07
C THR A 411 -22.83 -20.23 -6.02
N ARG A 412 -21.53 -20.01 -6.17
CA ARG A 412 -20.71 -20.67 -7.20
C ARG A 412 -19.22 -20.55 -6.94
N THR A 413 -18.46 -21.45 -7.56
CA THR A 413 -17.03 -21.24 -7.80
C THR A 413 -16.84 -20.05 -8.75
N LEU A 414 -15.77 -19.28 -8.53
CA LEU A 414 -15.32 -18.26 -9.45
C LEU A 414 -14.97 -18.87 -10.80
N ASP A 415 -15.13 -18.10 -11.88
CA ASP A 415 -14.51 -18.49 -13.14
C ASP A 415 -13.01 -18.18 -13.14
N ASP A 416 -12.29 -18.74 -14.10
CA ASP A 416 -10.85 -18.64 -14.12
C ASP A 416 -10.33 -17.19 -14.30
N PHE A 417 -11.10 -16.28 -14.91
CA PHE A 417 -10.71 -14.86 -15.03
C PHE A 417 -10.92 -14.09 -13.72
N GLU A 418 -12.00 -14.38 -13.01
CA GLU A 418 -12.24 -13.86 -11.66
C GLU A 418 -11.16 -14.35 -10.69
N LEU A 419 -10.79 -15.64 -10.77
CA LEU A 419 -9.72 -16.21 -9.95
C LEU A 419 -8.35 -15.60 -10.28
N ALA A 420 -8.02 -15.43 -11.56
CA ALA A 420 -6.81 -14.72 -11.99
C ALA A 420 -6.76 -13.28 -11.45
N THR A 421 -7.91 -12.60 -11.48
CA THR A 421 -8.05 -11.23 -10.95
C THR A 421 -7.85 -11.21 -9.44
N ARG A 422 -8.46 -12.12 -8.67
CA ARG A 422 -8.22 -12.20 -7.21
C ARG A 422 -6.74 -12.44 -6.90
N LEU A 423 -6.11 -13.40 -7.59
CA LEU A 423 -4.71 -13.75 -7.37
C LEU A 423 -3.75 -12.59 -7.69
N SER A 424 -3.91 -11.95 -8.84
CA SER A 424 -3.05 -10.83 -9.26
C SER A 424 -3.18 -9.59 -8.37
N TYR A 425 -4.39 -9.22 -7.95
CA TYR A 425 -4.55 -8.07 -7.06
C TYR A 425 -4.15 -8.39 -5.62
N PHE A 426 -4.28 -9.64 -5.20
CA PHE A 426 -3.74 -10.07 -3.90
C PHE A 426 -2.21 -9.94 -3.88
N LEU A 427 -1.51 -10.47 -4.87
CA LEU A 427 -0.04 -10.55 -4.81
C LEU A 427 0.69 -9.32 -5.36
N TRP A 428 0.13 -8.68 -6.39
CA TRP A 428 0.78 -7.58 -7.12
C TRP A 428 0.03 -6.25 -7.01
N SER A 429 -1.18 -6.25 -6.44
CA SER A 429 -2.11 -5.11 -6.47
C SER A 429 -2.29 -4.55 -7.89
N SER A 430 -2.32 -5.43 -8.89
CA SER A 430 -2.28 -5.06 -10.30
C SER A 430 -2.98 -6.11 -11.15
N THR A 431 -3.13 -5.81 -12.45
CA THR A 431 -3.78 -6.69 -13.42
C THR A 431 -3.00 -8.02 -13.62
N PRO A 432 -3.68 -9.14 -13.93
CA PRO A 432 -3.04 -10.39 -14.34
C PRO A 432 -2.04 -10.20 -15.49
N ASP A 433 -0.94 -10.94 -15.45
CA ASP A 433 -0.04 -11.03 -16.60
C ASP A 433 -0.57 -12.01 -17.66
N GLU A 434 0.08 -11.99 -18.83
CA GLU A 434 -0.32 -12.79 -19.99
C GLU A 434 -0.33 -14.31 -19.71
N PRO A 435 0.68 -14.91 -19.05
CA PRO A 435 0.63 -16.32 -18.67
C PRO A 435 -0.60 -16.69 -17.82
N LEU A 436 -0.97 -15.83 -16.85
CA LEU A 436 -2.12 -16.09 -15.98
C LEU A 436 -3.45 -15.94 -16.75
N LEU A 437 -3.58 -14.91 -17.60
CA LEU A 437 -4.76 -14.74 -18.47
C LEU A 437 -4.92 -15.89 -19.47
N ASP A 438 -3.81 -16.41 -19.99
CA ASP A 438 -3.81 -17.53 -20.93
C ASP A 438 -4.26 -18.84 -20.27
N LEU A 439 -3.81 -19.11 -19.03
CA LEU A 439 -4.32 -20.23 -18.24
C LEU A 439 -5.81 -20.08 -17.95
N ALA A 440 -6.24 -18.86 -17.62
CA ALA A 440 -7.64 -18.58 -17.37
C ALA A 440 -8.51 -18.81 -18.62
N LYS A 441 -8.04 -18.36 -19.77
CA LYS A 441 -8.69 -18.56 -21.07
C LYS A 441 -8.81 -20.03 -21.46
N ARG A 442 -7.86 -20.87 -21.05
CA ARG A 442 -7.89 -22.33 -21.23
C ARG A 442 -8.71 -23.06 -20.17
N GLY A 443 -9.20 -22.38 -19.14
CA GLY A 443 -9.97 -22.98 -18.04
C GLY A 443 -9.14 -23.90 -17.14
N GLN A 444 -7.84 -23.62 -17.00
CA GLN A 444 -6.89 -24.48 -16.28
C GLN A 444 -6.55 -23.95 -14.88
N LEU A 445 -6.93 -22.71 -14.54
CA LEU A 445 -6.46 -22.06 -13.32
C LEU A 445 -7.17 -22.58 -12.06
N ARG A 446 -8.33 -23.22 -12.20
CA ARG A 446 -9.03 -23.88 -11.08
C ARG A 446 -8.43 -25.20 -10.64
N ASP A 447 -7.51 -25.77 -11.43
CA ASP A 447 -6.72 -26.93 -11.03
C ASP A 447 -5.81 -26.52 -9.85
N PRO A 448 -5.90 -27.19 -8.68
CA PRO A 448 -5.09 -26.85 -7.51
C PRO A 448 -3.59 -26.83 -7.78
N GLU A 449 -3.05 -27.75 -8.59
CA GLU A 449 -1.61 -27.82 -8.88
C GLU A 449 -1.18 -26.62 -9.73
N VAL A 450 -2.01 -26.24 -10.71
CA VAL A 450 -1.75 -25.05 -11.55
C VAL A 450 -1.86 -23.78 -10.73
N LEU A 451 -2.86 -23.68 -9.85
CA LEU A 451 -3.07 -22.52 -9.00
C LEU A 451 -1.89 -22.31 -8.03
N THR A 452 -1.43 -23.38 -7.38
CA THR A 452 -0.24 -23.36 -6.52
C THR A 452 0.99 -22.92 -7.30
N ALA A 453 1.27 -23.54 -8.45
CA ALA A 453 2.44 -23.19 -9.26
C ALA A 453 2.42 -21.74 -9.77
N GLN A 454 1.24 -21.20 -10.10
CA GLN A 454 1.11 -19.79 -10.47
C GLN A 454 1.28 -18.87 -9.25
N THR A 455 0.78 -19.25 -8.08
CA THR A 455 0.93 -18.48 -6.85
C THR A 455 2.41 -18.35 -6.47
N GLU A 456 3.16 -19.45 -6.47
CA GLU A 456 4.61 -19.46 -6.22
C GLU A 456 5.37 -18.60 -7.23
N ARG A 457 5.12 -18.80 -8.53
CA ARG A 457 5.73 -17.97 -9.60
C ARG A 457 5.49 -16.48 -9.36
N MET A 458 4.27 -16.13 -8.95
CA MET A 458 3.89 -14.74 -8.73
C MET A 458 4.52 -14.15 -7.46
N LEU A 459 4.74 -14.95 -6.43
CA LEU A 459 5.50 -14.54 -5.24
C LEU A 459 6.99 -14.31 -5.56
N ASP A 460 7.57 -15.09 -6.47
CA ASP A 460 8.96 -14.91 -6.92
C ASP A 460 9.15 -13.66 -7.82
N ASP A 461 8.09 -13.20 -8.49
CA ASP A 461 8.12 -12.03 -9.38
C ASP A 461 8.44 -10.72 -8.61
N PRO A 462 9.24 -9.78 -9.16
CA PRO A 462 9.49 -8.48 -8.55
C PRO A 462 8.23 -7.69 -8.15
N ARG A 463 7.09 -7.91 -8.82
CA ARG A 463 5.82 -7.25 -8.49
C ARG A 463 5.25 -7.68 -7.13
N SER A 464 5.66 -8.82 -6.57
CA SER A 464 5.25 -9.26 -5.22
C SER A 464 5.74 -8.35 -4.11
N THR A 465 6.69 -7.45 -4.38
CA THR A 465 7.07 -6.37 -3.47
C THR A 465 5.87 -5.49 -3.07
N ALA A 466 4.78 -5.52 -3.84
CA ALA A 466 3.49 -4.95 -3.44
C ALA A 466 2.97 -5.48 -2.09
N LEU A 467 3.26 -6.72 -1.70
CA LEU A 467 2.90 -7.22 -0.36
C LEU A 467 3.64 -6.46 0.76
N ALA A 468 4.86 -5.98 0.50
CA ALA A 468 5.57 -5.13 1.44
C ALA A 468 5.05 -3.68 1.39
N THR A 469 5.00 -3.08 0.20
CA THR A 469 4.73 -1.64 0.03
C THR A 469 3.25 -1.28 0.10
N ASN A 470 2.35 -2.27 -0.03
CA ASN A 470 0.90 -2.08 0.04
C ASN A 470 0.30 -2.82 1.23
N PHE A 471 0.42 -4.14 1.31
CA PHE A 471 -0.17 -4.89 2.42
C PHE A 471 0.49 -4.55 3.77
N ALA A 472 1.81 -4.77 3.92
CA ALA A 472 2.49 -4.56 5.19
C ALA A 472 2.50 -3.08 5.60
N ALA A 473 2.65 -2.16 4.64
CA ALA A 473 2.56 -0.72 4.90
C ALA A 473 1.19 -0.28 5.45
N GLN A 474 0.10 -0.93 5.04
CA GLN A 474 -1.24 -0.67 5.58
C GLN A 474 -1.46 -1.40 6.92
N TRP A 475 -1.10 -2.69 6.97
CA TRP A 475 -1.22 -3.51 8.17
C TRP A 475 -0.47 -2.92 9.36
N LEU A 476 0.73 -2.39 9.15
CA LEU A 476 1.57 -1.78 10.19
C LEU A 476 1.36 -0.27 10.33
N GLU A 477 0.37 0.30 9.62
CA GLU A 477 0.02 1.73 9.64
C GLU A 477 1.12 2.69 9.17
N LEU A 478 2.11 2.21 8.42
CA LEU A 478 3.27 2.99 7.98
C LEU A 478 2.88 4.16 7.07
N ARG A 479 1.76 4.07 6.36
CA ARG A 479 1.24 5.17 5.53
C ARG A 479 0.91 6.43 6.33
N ASN A 480 0.62 6.28 7.62
CA ASN A 480 0.39 7.43 8.50
C ASN A 480 1.65 8.28 8.67
N LEU A 481 2.84 7.73 8.40
CA LEU A 481 4.08 8.52 8.40
C LEU A 481 4.00 9.71 7.45
N GLU A 482 3.27 9.68 6.35
CA GLU A 482 3.21 10.82 5.42
C GLU A 482 2.60 12.08 6.05
N VAL A 483 1.68 11.90 7.01
CA VAL A 483 0.90 13.01 7.61
C VAL A 483 1.36 13.38 9.03
N LEU A 484 2.17 12.53 9.67
CA LEU A 484 2.68 12.80 11.01
C LEU A 484 3.73 13.91 10.99
N GLN A 485 3.62 14.85 11.92
CA GLN A 485 4.59 15.93 12.10
C GLN A 485 5.08 15.94 13.55
N PRO A 486 6.13 15.16 13.89
CA PRO A 486 6.89 15.36 15.12
C PRO A 486 7.30 16.82 15.27
N ASP A 487 7.29 17.31 16.50
CA ASP A 487 7.63 18.70 16.81
C ASP A 487 9.08 19.00 16.35
N PRO A 488 9.28 19.93 15.40
CA PRO A 488 10.59 20.19 14.82
C PRO A 488 11.57 20.83 15.82
N ASP A 489 11.08 21.51 16.86
CA ASP A 489 11.94 22.10 17.90
C ASP A 489 12.48 21.00 18.85
N ARG A 490 11.68 19.95 19.08
CA ARG A 490 12.10 18.80 19.90
C ARG A 490 12.86 17.74 19.11
N PHE A 491 12.51 17.54 17.85
CA PHE A 491 13.02 16.47 16.99
C PHE A 491 13.58 17.02 15.66
N PRO A 492 14.60 17.90 15.70
CA PRO A 492 15.12 18.57 14.50
C PRO A 492 15.78 17.62 13.49
N ALA A 493 16.12 16.39 13.90
CA ALA A 493 16.64 15.35 13.03
C ALA A 493 15.56 14.69 12.15
N PHE A 494 14.28 14.89 12.45
CA PHE A 494 13.18 14.30 11.71
C PHE A 494 12.85 15.12 10.47
N ASP A 495 13.33 14.65 9.32
CA ASP A 495 13.07 15.24 8.00
C ASP A 495 12.44 14.20 7.05
N ASP A 496 12.09 14.63 5.83
CA ASP A 496 11.46 13.74 4.85
C ASP A 496 12.40 12.60 4.39
N LYS A 497 13.72 12.82 4.42
CA LYS A 497 14.69 11.76 4.07
C LYS A 497 14.67 10.65 5.11
N LEU A 498 14.69 11.02 6.39
CA LEU A 498 14.60 10.08 7.49
C LEU A 498 13.24 9.37 7.50
N ARG A 499 12.14 10.11 7.31
CA ARG A 499 10.79 9.57 7.20
C ARG A 499 10.69 8.49 6.12
N SER A 500 11.12 8.79 4.89
CA SER A 500 11.15 7.81 3.80
C SER A 500 12.08 6.64 4.10
N ALA A 501 13.21 6.88 4.78
CA ALA A 501 14.14 5.83 5.12
C ALA A 501 13.58 4.83 6.15
N MET A 502 12.90 5.34 7.18
CA MET A 502 12.22 4.53 8.20
C MET A 502 11.15 3.63 7.59
N GLN A 503 10.31 4.17 6.70
CA GLN A 503 9.30 3.35 6.01
C GLN A 503 9.97 2.25 5.17
N ARG A 504 10.99 2.61 4.38
CA ARG A 504 11.65 1.68 3.47
C ARG A 504 12.40 0.56 4.22
N GLU A 505 12.95 0.82 5.41
CA GLU A 505 13.53 -0.21 6.28
C GLU A 505 12.53 -1.33 6.57
N THR A 506 11.32 -0.98 7.01
CA THR A 506 10.27 -1.95 7.36
C THR A 506 9.79 -2.73 6.15
N GLU A 507 9.61 -2.07 5.01
CA GLU A 507 9.26 -2.73 3.75
C GLU A 507 10.35 -3.72 3.30
N LEU A 508 11.62 -3.35 3.41
CA LEU A 508 12.75 -4.22 3.05
C LEU A 508 12.86 -5.42 3.98
N LEU A 509 12.60 -5.26 5.28
CA LEU A 509 12.56 -6.39 6.20
C LEU A 509 11.45 -7.38 5.84
N PHE A 510 10.23 -6.88 5.58
CA PHE A 510 9.12 -7.73 5.16
C PHE A 510 9.43 -8.43 3.83
N GLU A 511 9.96 -7.70 2.85
CA GLU A 511 10.37 -8.24 1.56
C GLU A 511 11.44 -9.32 1.71
N ALA A 512 12.42 -9.13 2.59
CA ALA A 512 13.45 -10.13 2.87
C ALA A 512 12.86 -11.39 3.51
N VAL A 513 11.98 -11.25 4.51
CA VAL A 513 11.31 -12.41 5.15
C VAL A 513 10.50 -13.21 4.12
N MET A 514 9.77 -12.53 3.24
CA MET A 514 8.99 -13.16 2.18
C MET A 514 9.88 -13.83 1.13
N ARG A 515 10.81 -13.10 0.50
CA ARG A 515 11.62 -13.58 -0.63
C ARG A 515 12.65 -14.63 -0.24
N GLU A 516 13.20 -14.54 0.98
CA GLU A 516 14.14 -15.53 1.52
C GLU A 516 13.42 -16.73 2.15
N LYS A 517 12.09 -16.81 2.05
CA LYS A 517 11.23 -17.86 2.64
C LYS A 517 11.54 -18.12 4.11
N ARG A 518 11.69 -17.03 4.86
CA ARG A 518 11.99 -17.09 6.30
C ARG A 518 10.69 -17.28 7.09
N SER A 519 10.86 -17.66 8.35
CA SER A 519 9.76 -17.73 9.30
C SER A 519 9.08 -16.37 9.41
N VAL A 520 7.74 -16.33 9.45
CA VAL A 520 7.00 -15.08 9.70
C VAL A 520 7.34 -14.43 11.04
N TYR A 521 7.85 -15.21 12.01
CA TYR A 521 8.28 -14.69 13.31
C TYR A 521 9.56 -13.85 13.20
N ASP A 522 10.35 -14.02 12.13
CA ASP A 522 11.48 -13.14 11.86
C ASP A 522 11.06 -11.68 11.62
N LEU A 523 9.79 -11.40 11.34
CA LEU A 523 9.28 -10.02 11.32
C LEU A 523 9.48 -9.33 12.68
N CYS A 524 9.42 -10.07 13.79
CA CYS A 524 9.58 -9.55 15.15
C CYS A 524 10.91 -9.99 15.80
N ASP A 525 11.75 -10.73 15.08
CA ASP A 525 12.93 -11.41 15.64
C ASP A 525 14.18 -11.34 14.76
N ALA A 526 14.12 -10.67 13.61
CA ALA A 526 15.29 -10.58 12.75
C ALA A 526 16.49 -9.96 13.49
N ASN A 527 17.65 -10.62 13.36
CA ASN A 527 18.93 -10.14 13.86
C ASN A 527 19.65 -9.20 12.86
N PHE A 528 18.95 -8.80 11.80
CA PHE A 528 19.41 -7.85 10.79
C PHE A 528 18.33 -6.82 10.49
N THR A 529 18.75 -5.70 9.91
CA THR A 529 17.87 -4.69 9.34
C THR A 529 18.51 -4.09 8.09
N PHE A 530 17.82 -3.16 7.43
CA PHE A 530 18.28 -2.43 6.26
C PHE A 530 18.39 -0.94 6.56
N VAL A 531 19.58 -0.37 6.36
CA VAL A 531 19.83 1.06 6.61
C VAL A 531 20.53 1.72 5.43
N ASN A 532 20.19 2.99 5.18
CA ASN A 532 20.97 3.91 4.37
C ASN A 532 21.62 4.98 5.28
N GLY A 533 22.33 5.96 4.71
CA GLY A 533 23.06 6.98 5.49
C GLY A 533 22.22 7.72 6.55
N PRO A 534 21.07 8.34 6.19
CA PRO A 534 20.21 9.01 7.16
C PRO A 534 19.74 8.12 8.32
N LEU A 535 19.29 6.90 8.02
CA LEU A 535 18.79 5.98 9.04
C LEU A 535 19.92 5.39 9.90
N ALA A 536 21.08 5.12 9.30
CA ALA A 536 22.27 4.68 10.02
C ALA A 536 22.73 5.73 11.04
N ALA A 537 22.74 7.02 10.65
CA ALA A 537 23.03 8.11 11.57
C ALA A 537 22.00 8.19 12.72
N HIS A 538 20.71 8.02 12.40
CA HIS A 538 19.64 8.00 13.40
C HIS A 538 19.76 6.83 14.40
N TYR A 539 20.26 5.66 13.95
CA TYR A 539 20.49 4.51 14.81
C TYR A 539 21.88 4.45 15.47
N GLY A 540 22.79 5.36 15.12
CA GLY A 540 24.18 5.33 15.60
C GLY A 540 25.01 4.20 14.99
N ILE A 541 24.70 3.77 13.75
CA ILE A 541 25.46 2.76 13.01
C ILE A 541 26.56 3.45 12.21
N GLU A 542 27.81 3.10 12.48
CA GLU A 542 28.97 3.63 11.77
C GLU A 542 29.14 2.99 10.38
N HIS A 543 29.85 3.69 9.48
CA HIS A 543 30.30 3.20 8.17
C HIS A 543 29.20 2.87 7.12
N VAL A 544 27.99 3.41 7.28
CA VAL A 544 26.95 3.40 6.23
C VAL A 544 26.67 4.83 5.79
N GLU A 545 26.90 5.12 4.52
CA GLU A 545 26.74 6.44 3.91
C GLU A 545 25.97 6.34 2.58
N GLY A 546 25.39 7.46 2.15
CA GLY A 546 24.68 7.57 0.88
C GLY A 546 23.22 7.10 0.93
N PRO A 547 22.51 7.18 -0.20
CA PRO A 547 21.07 6.89 -0.27
C PRO A 547 20.74 5.39 -0.32
N GLU A 548 21.72 4.54 -0.66
CA GLU A 548 21.54 3.11 -0.87
C GLU A 548 21.36 2.33 0.44
N PHE A 549 20.39 1.42 0.46
CA PHE A 549 20.14 0.55 1.61
C PHE A 549 21.10 -0.64 1.65
N ARG A 550 21.57 -0.96 2.85
CA ARG A 550 22.46 -2.10 3.12
C ARG A 550 21.89 -2.94 4.24
N ARG A 551 21.93 -4.26 4.07
CA ARG A 551 21.64 -5.21 5.14
C ARG A 551 22.79 -5.18 6.16
N VAL A 552 22.46 -4.92 7.41
CA VAL A 552 23.41 -4.86 8.53
C VAL A 552 22.90 -5.70 9.69
N ARG A 553 23.77 -6.05 10.64
CA ARG A 553 23.32 -6.61 11.92
C ARG A 553 22.43 -5.59 12.62
N ALA A 554 21.27 -6.01 13.11
CA ALA A 554 20.33 -5.12 13.77
C ALA A 554 20.99 -4.54 15.02
N PRO A 555 21.06 -3.20 15.17
CA PRO A 555 21.58 -2.59 16.39
C PRO A 555 20.64 -2.81 17.59
N ARG A 556 19.38 -3.14 17.29
CA ARG A 556 18.27 -3.34 18.23
C ARG A 556 17.56 -4.63 17.80
N PRO A 557 17.77 -5.77 18.48
CA PRO A 557 17.04 -7.00 18.16
C PRO A 557 15.54 -6.78 18.42
N GLY A 558 14.68 -7.40 17.59
CA GLY A 558 13.22 -7.25 17.70
C GLY A 558 12.49 -6.97 16.38
N GLY A 559 13.19 -6.98 15.23
CA GLY A 559 12.60 -6.73 13.92
C GLY A 559 11.76 -5.43 13.89
N ILE A 560 10.54 -5.50 13.36
CA ILE A 560 9.62 -4.36 13.23
C ILE A 560 9.31 -3.65 14.55
N LEU A 561 9.43 -4.33 15.70
CA LEU A 561 9.19 -3.72 17.01
C LEU A 561 10.20 -2.63 17.36
N GLY A 562 11.43 -2.75 16.83
CA GLY A 562 12.51 -1.80 17.03
C GLY A 562 12.65 -0.76 15.92
N HIS A 563 11.85 -0.85 14.85
CA HIS A 563 11.92 0.06 13.71
C HIS A 563 11.31 1.41 14.08
N ALA A 564 12.02 2.49 13.74
CA ALA A 564 11.56 3.83 14.05
C ALA A 564 10.24 4.18 13.35
N SER A 565 9.94 3.61 12.18
CA SER A 565 8.65 3.81 11.51
C SER A 565 7.47 3.42 12.42
N VAL A 566 7.56 2.27 13.08
CA VAL A 566 6.51 1.75 13.98
C VAL A 566 6.44 2.60 15.25
N LEU A 567 7.61 2.90 15.83
CA LEU A 567 7.71 3.70 17.04
C LEU A 567 7.16 5.13 16.86
N THR A 568 7.27 5.68 15.64
CA THR A 568 6.73 7.00 15.28
C THR A 568 5.22 6.97 15.03
N VAL A 569 4.70 6.03 14.25
CA VAL A 569 3.23 5.96 14.00
C VAL A 569 2.42 5.66 15.26
N THR A 570 3.07 5.11 16.27
CA THR A 570 2.48 4.82 17.58
C THR A 570 2.76 5.90 18.65
N SER A 571 3.27 7.07 18.27
CA SER A 571 3.58 8.19 19.19
C SER A 571 2.75 9.45 18.92
N ASN A 572 2.84 10.42 19.82
CA ASN A 572 2.33 11.77 19.61
C ASN A 572 3.43 12.69 19.04
N PRO A 573 3.07 13.84 18.41
CA PRO A 573 4.05 14.77 17.86
C PRO A 573 5.16 15.22 18.83
N THR A 574 4.81 15.39 20.11
CA THR A 574 5.73 15.93 21.13
C THR A 574 6.24 14.89 22.10
N ARG A 575 5.61 13.70 22.20
CA ARG A 575 5.88 12.71 23.26
C ARG A 575 5.48 11.30 22.85
N THR A 576 5.99 10.30 23.57
CA THR A 576 5.60 8.90 23.39
C THR A 576 4.18 8.64 23.88
N SER A 577 3.62 7.48 23.54
CA SER A 577 2.32 7.04 24.06
C SER A 577 2.31 5.51 24.23
N PRO A 578 2.53 5.00 25.47
CA PRO A 578 2.40 3.57 25.80
C PRO A 578 1.03 3.03 25.41
N VAL A 579 -0.02 3.84 25.55
CA VAL A 579 -1.39 3.45 25.18
C VAL A 579 -1.48 3.16 23.69
N LYS A 580 -1.00 4.08 22.82
CA LYS A 580 -1.02 3.87 21.35
C LYS A 580 -0.11 2.71 20.93
N ARG A 581 1.08 2.59 21.53
CA ARG A 581 2.03 1.50 21.30
C ARG A 581 1.45 0.14 21.67
N GLY A 582 0.88 0.02 22.86
CA GLY A 582 0.22 -1.19 23.33
C GLY A 582 -1.00 -1.56 22.50
N LYS A 583 -1.83 -0.56 22.15
CA LYS A 583 -2.99 -0.77 21.28
C LYS A 583 -2.57 -1.35 19.93
N TRP A 584 -1.53 -0.79 19.33
CA TRP A 584 -0.99 -1.26 18.05
C TRP A 584 -0.47 -2.70 18.14
N LEU A 585 0.24 -3.08 19.22
CA LEU A 585 0.64 -4.47 19.43
C LEU A 585 -0.56 -5.42 19.55
N LEU A 586 -1.61 -4.99 20.26
CA LEU A 586 -2.81 -5.80 20.47
C LEU A 586 -3.65 -5.97 19.19
N ASP A 587 -3.91 -4.90 18.45
CA ASP A 587 -4.71 -4.93 17.22
C ASP A 587 -3.92 -5.53 16.05
N ASN A 588 -2.71 -5.02 15.81
CA ASN A 588 -1.97 -5.33 14.59
C ASN A 588 -1.19 -6.64 14.72
N LEU A 589 -0.78 -7.07 15.91
CA LEU A 589 0.03 -8.30 16.07
C LEU A 589 -0.65 -9.43 16.85
N LEU A 590 -1.73 -9.19 17.62
CA LEU A 590 -2.31 -10.21 18.50
C LEU A 590 -3.80 -10.48 18.26
N ASP A 591 -4.41 -9.76 17.32
CA ASP A 591 -5.83 -9.88 16.98
C ASP A 591 -6.76 -9.70 18.20
N ALA A 592 -6.38 -8.79 19.10
CA ALA A 592 -7.06 -8.50 20.35
C ALA A 592 -7.30 -6.98 20.51
N PRO A 593 -7.92 -6.31 19.52
CA PRO A 593 -8.10 -4.87 19.58
C PRO A 593 -8.89 -4.47 20.83
N PRO A 594 -8.45 -3.45 21.59
CA PRO A 594 -9.21 -2.96 22.73
C PRO A 594 -10.56 -2.37 22.24
N PRO A 595 -11.62 -2.45 23.05
CA PRO A 595 -12.91 -1.83 22.73
C PRO A 595 -12.75 -0.30 22.56
N PRO A 596 -13.63 0.34 21.79
CA PRO A 596 -13.62 1.80 21.69
C PRO A 596 -13.83 2.44 23.07
N PRO A 597 -13.23 3.62 23.32
CA PRO A 597 -13.39 4.32 24.60
C PRO A 597 -14.86 4.66 24.86
N ALA A 598 -15.25 4.71 26.13
CA ALA A 598 -16.61 5.08 26.51
C ALA A 598 -16.92 6.53 26.06
N PRO A 599 -18.15 6.82 25.58
CA PRO A 599 -18.51 8.16 25.14
C PRO A 599 -18.29 9.20 26.25
N GLY A 600 -17.60 10.30 25.94
CA GLY A 600 -17.38 11.42 26.87
C GLY A 600 -16.12 11.34 27.73
N PHE A 601 -15.25 10.35 27.55
CA PHE A 601 -13.90 10.36 28.10
C PHE A 601 -12.91 10.86 27.04
N ASP A 602 -12.46 12.11 27.19
CA ASP A 602 -11.28 12.60 26.48
C ASP A 602 -10.03 11.95 27.09
N SER A 603 -9.04 11.66 26.25
CA SER A 603 -7.76 11.12 26.69
C SER A 603 -7.13 12.00 27.77
N PHE A 604 -6.39 11.42 28.72
CA PHE A 604 -5.49 12.13 29.66
C PHE A 604 -4.49 13.09 28.99
N GLU A 605 -4.47 13.09 27.66
CA GLU A 605 -3.55 13.82 26.82
C GLU A 605 -3.78 15.34 26.79
N ASP A 606 -4.96 15.84 27.21
CA ASP A 606 -5.35 17.27 27.06
C ASP A 606 -5.57 18.10 28.36
N GLU A 607 -5.54 17.55 29.58
CA GLU A 607 -5.88 18.36 30.77
C GLU A 607 -4.69 18.94 31.56
N GLN A 608 -4.49 20.25 31.45
CA GLN A 608 -3.69 21.04 32.40
C GLN A 608 -4.22 20.87 33.83
N ALA A 609 -3.64 19.95 34.61
CA ALA A 609 -3.90 19.84 36.04
C ALA A 609 -2.59 19.99 36.81
N ALA A 610 -2.58 20.91 37.78
CA ALA A 610 -1.42 21.32 38.57
C ALA A 610 -0.87 20.25 39.55
N GLU A 611 -1.45 19.04 39.56
CA GLU A 611 -1.11 17.93 40.45
C GLU A 611 -0.89 16.61 39.69
N ARG A 612 -0.27 16.65 38.50
CA ARG A 612 0.06 15.43 37.75
C ARG A 612 1.24 14.68 38.39
N PRO A 613 1.16 13.33 38.51
CA PRO A 613 2.32 12.50 38.80
C PRO A 613 3.47 12.77 37.82
N ALA A 614 4.71 12.63 38.30
CA ALA A 614 5.90 13.11 37.60
C ALA A 614 6.26 12.26 36.38
N THR A 615 5.83 10.98 36.34
CA THR A 615 6.10 10.06 35.23
C THR A 615 4.83 9.56 34.55
N LEU A 616 4.96 9.22 33.27
CA LEU A 616 3.87 8.61 32.48
C LEU A 616 3.37 7.28 33.07
N ARG A 617 4.28 6.49 33.66
CA ARG A 617 3.91 5.25 34.35
C ARG A 617 3.00 5.50 35.55
N GLU A 618 3.31 6.50 36.37
CA GLU A 618 2.46 6.84 37.53
C GLU A 618 1.08 7.33 37.08
N GLN A 619 1.02 8.08 35.98
CA GLN A 619 -0.24 8.54 35.39
C GLN A 619 -1.10 7.34 34.92
N LEU A 620 -0.51 6.38 34.22
CA LEU A 620 -1.21 5.16 33.80
C LEU A 620 -1.61 4.27 34.99
N ALA A 621 -0.74 4.15 35.99
CA ALA A 621 -1.06 3.42 37.22
C ALA A 621 -2.23 4.06 37.99
N LEU A 622 -2.34 5.39 37.99
CA LEU A 622 -3.49 6.09 38.54
C LEU A 622 -4.76 5.81 37.73
N HIS A 623 -4.66 5.82 36.39
CA HIS A 623 -5.81 5.54 35.51
C HIS A 623 -6.38 4.13 35.70
N ARG A 624 -5.50 3.12 35.83
CA ARG A 624 -5.88 1.72 36.06
C ARG A 624 -6.51 1.43 37.41
N LYS A 625 -6.60 2.42 38.32
CA LYS A 625 -7.36 2.23 39.58
C LYS A 625 -8.86 2.07 39.35
N ASP A 626 -9.40 2.56 38.23
CA ASP A 626 -10.78 2.26 37.83
C ASP A 626 -10.84 0.86 37.17
N PRO A 627 -11.56 -0.11 37.74
CA PRO A 627 -11.68 -1.45 37.17
C PRO A 627 -12.15 -1.46 35.71
N LYS A 628 -13.01 -0.50 35.31
CA LYS A 628 -13.48 -0.41 33.92
C LYS A 628 -12.36 -0.09 32.93
N CYS A 629 -11.33 0.62 33.39
CA CYS A 629 -10.18 0.99 32.58
C CYS A 629 -9.11 -0.10 32.64
N ALA A 630 -8.91 -0.73 33.80
CA ALA A 630 -7.95 -1.81 34.02
C ALA A 630 -8.14 -2.99 33.04
N VAL A 631 -9.40 -3.36 32.74
CA VAL A 631 -9.74 -4.45 31.80
C VAL A 631 -8.96 -4.37 30.49
N CYS A 632 -8.75 -3.16 29.96
CA CYS A 632 -8.01 -2.96 28.70
C CYS A 632 -6.57 -2.52 28.95
N HIS A 633 -6.37 -1.63 29.93
CA HIS A 633 -5.08 -0.98 30.17
C HIS A 633 -4.06 -1.86 30.89
N ASP A 634 -4.46 -2.92 31.60
CA ASP A 634 -3.49 -3.82 32.26
C ASP A 634 -2.55 -4.46 31.24
N ARG A 635 -3.11 -5.05 30.18
CA ARG A 635 -2.33 -5.68 29.10
C ARG A 635 -1.74 -4.64 28.15
N MET A 636 -2.53 -3.65 27.74
CA MET A 636 -2.13 -2.64 26.77
C MET A 636 -0.97 -1.79 27.29
N ASP A 637 -1.07 -1.23 28.49
CA ASP A 637 -0.01 -0.38 29.05
C ASP A 637 1.25 -1.20 29.32
N ALA A 638 1.13 -2.47 29.75
CA ALA A 638 2.29 -3.33 29.96
C ALA A 638 3.10 -3.52 28.67
N LEU A 639 2.43 -3.81 27.55
CA LEU A 639 3.06 -3.95 26.23
C LEU A 639 3.59 -2.61 25.68
N GLY A 640 2.94 -1.49 26.00
CA GLY A 640 3.38 -0.17 25.57
C GLY A 640 4.60 0.35 26.33
N LEU A 641 4.64 0.12 27.65
CA LEU A 641 5.71 0.62 28.54
C LEU A 641 7.08 0.04 28.19
N THR A 642 7.14 -1.20 27.68
CA THR A 642 8.39 -1.85 27.24
C THR A 642 9.05 -1.19 26.05
N LEU A 643 8.32 -0.34 25.33
CA LEU A 643 8.84 0.45 24.21
C LEU A 643 9.31 1.84 24.63
N GLU A 644 9.14 2.25 25.89
CA GLU A 644 9.41 3.64 26.32
C GLU A 644 10.89 4.03 26.32
N ARG A 645 11.81 3.08 26.18
CA ARG A 645 13.23 3.34 25.89
C ARG A 645 13.47 3.91 24.48
N PHE A 646 12.42 4.08 23.69
CA PHE A 646 12.45 4.79 22.42
C PHE A 646 11.61 6.06 22.48
N ASP A 647 12.18 7.16 21.97
CA ASP A 647 11.51 8.44 21.84
C ASP A 647 10.44 8.43 20.71
N PRO A 648 9.73 9.55 20.47
CA PRO A 648 8.69 9.63 19.43
C PRO A 648 9.17 9.41 18.00
N ILE A 649 10.45 9.64 17.70
CA ILE A 649 11.02 9.39 16.38
C ILE A 649 11.80 8.06 16.33
N GLY A 650 11.69 7.24 17.38
CA GLY A 650 12.34 5.95 17.46
C GLY A 650 13.82 6.01 17.85
N ALA A 651 14.37 7.13 18.29
CA ALA A 651 15.72 7.17 18.84
C ALA A 651 15.75 6.56 20.26
N ARG A 652 16.87 5.95 20.64
CA ARG A 652 16.99 5.33 21.98
C ARG A 652 17.19 6.43 23.04
N ARG A 653 16.54 6.27 24.19
CA ARG A 653 16.64 7.14 25.37
C ARG A 653 16.66 6.31 26.66
N GLU A 654 17.32 6.83 27.69
CA GLU A 654 17.36 6.22 29.03
C GLU A 654 16.60 7.06 30.08
N ALA A 655 16.34 8.33 29.79
CA ALA A 655 15.59 9.25 30.63
C ALA A 655 14.59 10.08 29.80
N ASP A 656 13.50 10.53 30.43
CA ASP A 656 12.50 11.44 29.88
C ASP A 656 12.37 12.66 30.79
N ASP A 657 12.57 13.87 30.26
CA ASP A 657 12.64 15.13 31.02
C ASP A 657 13.50 15.06 32.31
N GLY A 658 14.61 14.33 32.24
CA GLY A 658 15.57 14.17 33.34
C GLY A 658 15.22 13.10 34.37
N GLN A 659 14.14 12.33 34.17
CA GLN A 659 13.77 11.19 35.01
C GLN A 659 14.08 9.86 34.31
N ASP A 660 14.63 8.90 35.05
CA ASP A 660 14.94 7.56 34.52
C ASP A 660 13.68 6.83 34.05
N ILE A 661 13.78 6.17 32.90
CA ILE A 661 12.69 5.39 32.34
C ILE A 661 12.75 3.96 32.90
N ASP A 662 11.78 3.62 33.74
CA ASP A 662 11.41 2.22 33.93
C ASP A 662 10.63 1.79 32.67
N ALA A 663 11.00 0.69 32.02
CA ALA A 663 10.29 0.18 30.83
C ALA A 663 9.55 -1.12 31.13
N ARG A 664 9.60 -1.62 32.37
CA ARG A 664 8.98 -2.90 32.71
C ARG A 664 7.46 -2.80 32.61
N GLY A 665 6.87 -3.84 32.04
CA GLY A 665 5.43 -4.11 32.01
C GLY A 665 5.12 -5.42 32.72
N SER A 666 3.96 -5.50 33.37
CA SER A 666 3.46 -6.73 33.97
C SER A 666 2.19 -7.15 33.24
N LEU A 667 2.24 -8.27 32.53
CA LEU A 667 1.08 -8.82 31.84
C LEU A 667 0.08 -9.43 32.84
N PRO A 668 -1.20 -9.53 32.47
CA PRO A 668 -2.16 -10.34 33.21
C PRO A 668 -1.63 -11.75 33.46
N GLY A 669 -1.74 -12.25 34.70
CA GLY A 669 -1.16 -13.53 35.12
C GLY A 669 0.25 -13.41 35.72
N GLY A 670 0.85 -12.22 35.77
CA GLY A 670 2.07 -11.95 36.55
C GLY A 670 3.38 -12.09 35.78
N GLN A 671 3.36 -12.43 34.48
CA GLN A 671 4.54 -12.40 33.63
C GLN A 671 5.07 -10.96 33.52
N VAL A 672 6.36 -10.76 33.82
CA VAL A 672 7.04 -9.46 33.68
C VAL A 672 7.80 -9.43 32.36
N ILE A 673 7.66 -8.34 31.62
CA ILE A 673 8.37 -8.05 30.37
C ILE A 673 9.23 -6.79 30.57
N GLU A 674 10.53 -6.87 30.29
CA GLU A 674 11.48 -5.79 30.62
C GLU A 674 11.86 -4.93 29.41
N ASP A 675 11.80 -5.49 28.21
CA ASP A 675 12.28 -4.90 26.97
C ASP A 675 11.67 -5.56 25.73
N LEU A 676 12.26 -5.28 24.55
CA LEU A 676 11.89 -5.88 23.27
C LEU A 676 12.01 -7.41 23.24
N GLU A 677 12.97 -8.00 23.97
CA GLU A 677 13.12 -9.45 24.04
C GLU A 677 11.95 -10.09 24.79
N GLY A 678 11.47 -9.42 25.84
CA GLY A 678 10.23 -9.79 26.52
C GLY A 678 9.01 -9.78 25.60
N ILE A 679 8.81 -8.72 24.79
CA ILE A 679 7.71 -8.66 23.82
C ILE A 679 7.85 -9.76 22.77
N ARG A 680 9.05 -9.98 22.26
CA ARG A 680 9.35 -11.05 21.29
C ARG A 680 8.95 -12.42 21.83
N SER A 681 9.33 -12.77 23.06
CA SER A 681 8.91 -14.05 23.67
C SER A 681 7.40 -14.16 23.72
N VAL A 682 6.70 -13.09 24.12
CA VAL A 682 5.22 -13.07 24.14
C VAL A 682 4.62 -13.30 22.75
N LEU A 683 5.21 -12.76 21.68
CA LEU A 683 4.72 -12.97 20.31
C LEU A 683 5.08 -14.37 19.77
N ASN A 684 6.28 -14.84 20.06
CA ASN A 684 6.77 -16.13 19.59
C ASN A 684 5.99 -17.28 20.23
N ASP A 685 5.79 -17.24 21.55
CA ASP A 685 5.13 -18.31 22.28
C ASP A 685 3.60 -18.29 22.12
N ASN A 686 3.04 -17.30 21.40
CA ASN A 686 1.60 -17.07 21.30
C ASN A 686 1.07 -17.31 19.88
N PRO A 687 0.16 -18.30 19.68
CA PRO A 687 -0.44 -18.56 18.37
C PRO A 687 -1.29 -17.40 17.84
N ALA A 688 -1.58 -16.39 18.67
CA ALA A 688 -2.26 -15.17 18.27
C ALA A 688 -1.51 -14.36 17.22
N PHE A 689 -0.17 -14.39 17.21
CA PHE A 689 0.59 -13.67 16.18
C PHE A 689 0.33 -14.21 14.78
N LEU A 690 0.50 -15.52 14.62
CA LEU A 690 0.24 -16.20 13.35
C LEU A 690 -1.23 -16.04 12.92
N ARG A 691 -2.17 -16.15 13.87
CA ARG A 691 -3.60 -15.93 13.61
C ARG A 691 -3.86 -14.51 13.10
N CYS A 692 -3.28 -13.51 13.76
CA CYS A 692 -3.47 -12.10 13.42
C CYS A 692 -2.94 -11.81 12.01
N LEU A 693 -1.70 -12.22 11.73
CA LEU A 693 -1.10 -12.05 10.41
C LEU A 693 -1.93 -12.74 9.32
N LEU A 694 -2.34 -14.00 9.55
CA LEU A 694 -3.18 -14.75 8.62
C LEU A 694 -4.52 -14.05 8.37
N ARG A 695 -5.17 -13.52 9.42
CA ARG A 695 -6.44 -12.77 9.29
C ARG A 695 -6.27 -11.47 8.52
N LYS A 696 -5.25 -10.67 8.84
CA LYS A 696 -4.99 -9.40 8.14
C LYS A 696 -4.68 -9.65 6.67
N LEU A 697 -3.88 -10.69 6.37
CA LEU A 697 -3.57 -11.09 4.99
C LEU A 697 -4.82 -11.59 4.24
N PHE A 698 -5.69 -12.35 4.90
CA PHE A 698 -6.97 -12.79 4.33
C PHE A 698 -7.90 -11.62 4.00
N ILE A 699 -8.06 -10.67 4.93
CA ILE A 699 -8.89 -9.46 4.72
C ILE A 699 -8.38 -8.69 3.49
N TYR A 700 -7.06 -8.50 3.39
CA TYR A 700 -6.43 -7.86 2.24
C TYR A 700 -6.65 -8.62 0.93
N ALA A 701 -6.53 -9.96 0.95
CA ALA A 701 -6.73 -10.81 -0.21
C ALA A 701 -8.17 -10.77 -0.74
N ILE A 702 -9.15 -10.89 0.16
CA ILE A 702 -10.56 -11.00 -0.20
C ILE A 702 -11.21 -9.61 -0.39
N GLY A 703 -10.77 -8.59 0.34
CA GLY A 703 -11.31 -7.22 0.27
C GLY A 703 -12.58 -7.00 1.09
N ARG A 704 -12.72 -7.72 2.23
CA ARG A 704 -13.81 -7.60 3.21
C ARG A 704 -13.37 -8.12 4.58
N ASP A 705 -14.14 -7.85 5.62
CA ASP A 705 -13.91 -8.46 6.95
C ASP A 705 -14.22 -9.96 6.96
N THR A 706 -13.70 -10.63 7.97
CA THR A 706 -13.97 -12.03 8.25
C THR A 706 -15.35 -12.23 8.86
N THR A 707 -16.14 -13.11 8.25
CA THR A 707 -17.34 -13.70 8.86
C THR A 707 -16.95 -14.79 9.87
N THR A 708 -17.92 -15.34 10.59
CA THR A 708 -17.69 -16.52 11.45
C THR A 708 -17.15 -17.72 10.66
N ASP A 709 -17.64 -17.96 9.45
CA ASP A 709 -17.15 -19.04 8.59
C ASP A 709 -15.68 -18.83 8.18
N ASP A 710 -15.30 -17.59 7.84
CA ASP A 710 -13.90 -17.30 7.51
C ASP A 710 -13.00 -17.51 8.72
N ARG A 711 -13.40 -17.07 9.92
CA ARG A 711 -12.62 -17.29 11.16
C ARG A 711 -12.40 -18.77 11.44
N LEU A 712 -13.41 -19.61 11.21
CA LEU A 712 -13.30 -21.07 11.33
C LEU A 712 -12.39 -21.66 10.25
N ALA A 713 -12.45 -21.15 9.01
CA ALA A 713 -11.57 -21.57 7.93
C ALA A 713 -10.10 -21.23 8.21
N LEU A 714 -9.85 -20.01 8.72
CA LEU A 714 -8.52 -19.55 9.10
C LEU A 714 -7.96 -20.31 10.31
N GLU A 715 -8.80 -20.65 11.29
CA GLU A 715 -8.41 -21.53 12.39
C GLU A 715 -7.98 -22.92 11.87
N ARG A 716 -8.76 -23.50 10.96
CA ARG A 716 -8.42 -24.79 10.34
C ARG A 716 -7.10 -24.70 9.56
N LEU A 717 -6.90 -23.61 8.81
CA LEU A 717 -5.68 -23.37 8.06
C LEU A 717 -4.48 -23.22 9.00
N GLN A 718 -4.60 -22.40 10.05
CA GLN A 718 -3.54 -22.20 11.05
C GLN A 718 -3.06 -23.53 11.64
N ARG A 719 -3.96 -24.47 11.94
CA ARG A 719 -3.62 -25.81 12.46
C ARG A 719 -2.85 -26.68 11.47
N SER A 720 -2.96 -26.41 10.17
CA SER A 720 -2.18 -27.11 9.14
C SER A 720 -0.82 -26.50 8.84
N LEU A 721 -0.55 -25.29 9.36
CA LEU A 721 0.74 -24.62 9.19
C LEU A 721 1.79 -25.15 10.18
N HIS A 722 3.07 -24.98 9.83
CA HIS A 722 4.21 -25.48 10.61
C HIS A 722 4.56 -24.63 11.85
N GLY A 723 3.58 -23.98 12.49
CA GLY A 723 3.81 -23.14 13.66
C GLY A 723 4.91 -22.10 13.42
N HIS A 724 6.03 -22.22 14.13
CA HIS A 724 7.20 -21.34 14.01
C HIS A 724 7.91 -21.36 12.66
N ASP A 725 7.80 -22.44 11.88
CA ASP A 725 8.46 -22.54 10.58
C ASP A 725 7.59 -22.02 9.43
N SER A 726 6.40 -21.49 9.74
CA SER A 726 5.48 -20.96 8.73
C SER A 726 6.09 -19.76 8.00
N THR A 727 6.02 -19.76 6.68
CA THR A 727 6.50 -18.67 5.81
C THR A 727 5.32 -17.86 5.26
N ILE A 728 5.60 -16.65 4.72
CA ILE A 728 4.56 -15.86 4.02
C ILE A 728 3.98 -16.64 2.84
N GLU A 729 4.80 -17.45 2.15
CA GLU A 729 4.35 -18.33 1.06
C GLU A 729 3.33 -19.37 1.54
N ASP A 730 3.56 -20.02 2.68
CA ASP A 730 2.61 -20.98 3.25
C ASP A 730 1.26 -20.32 3.57
N LEU A 731 1.29 -19.11 4.14
CA LEU A 731 0.08 -18.36 4.46
C LEU A 731 -0.68 -17.99 3.18
N VAL A 732 0.02 -17.51 2.16
CA VAL A 732 -0.56 -17.14 0.85
C VAL A 732 -1.17 -18.36 0.16
N LEU A 733 -0.44 -19.46 0.06
CA LEU A 733 -0.92 -20.71 -0.54
C LEU A 733 -2.14 -21.26 0.22
N GLY A 734 -2.09 -21.19 1.55
CA GLY A 734 -3.19 -21.53 2.43
C GLY A 734 -4.46 -20.74 2.10
N ILE A 735 -4.36 -19.42 2.04
CA ILE A 735 -5.49 -18.53 1.72
C ILE A 735 -6.03 -18.80 0.31
N VAL A 736 -5.15 -18.92 -0.69
CA VAL A 736 -5.54 -19.20 -2.08
C VAL A 736 -6.26 -20.55 -2.20
N GLY A 737 -5.93 -21.51 -1.35
CA GLY A 737 -6.59 -22.82 -1.28
C GLY A 737 -8.01 -22.79 -0.69
N LEU A 738 -8.37 -21.76 0.08
CA LEU A 738 -9.68 -21.65 0.74
C LEU A 738 -10.82 -21.48 -0.26
N ASP A 739 -11.99 -22.05 0.07
CA ASP A 739 -13.21 -21.84 -0.70
C ASP A 739 -13.61 -20.36 -0.73
N ALA A 740 -13.39 -19.62 0.36
CA ALA A 740 -13.62 -18.17 0.39
C ALA A 740 -12.81 -17.39 -0.66
N PHE A 741 -11.63 -17.90 -1.05
CA PHE A 741 -10.83 -17.32 -2.13
C PHE A 741 -11.28 -17.77 -3.53
N ARG A 742 -11.85 -18.97 -3.65
CA ARG A 742 -12.15 -19.64 -4.92
C ARG A 742 -13.63 -19.62 -5.30
N ALA A 743 -14.51 -19.22 -4.41
CA ALA A 743 -15.96 -19.22 -4.56
C ALA A 743 -16.61 -17.99 -3.91
N ILE A 744 -17.92 -17.86 -4.13
CA ILE A 744 -18.80 -16.85 -3.54
C ILE A 744 -20.16 -17.49 -3.20
N ASP A 745 -20.87 -16.94 -2.21
CA ASP A 745 -22.24 -17.31 -1.86
C ASP A 745 -23.12 -16.09 -1.53
N ASP A 746 -23.84 -15.57 -2.54
CA ASP A 746 -24.79 -14.46 -2.35
C ASP A 746 -26.10 -14.84 -1.63
N SER A 747 -26.37 -16.13 -1.40
CA SER A 747 -27.65 -16.57 -0.82
C SER A 747 -27.84 -16.11 0.62
N ARG A 748 -26.75 -15.71 1.30
CA ARG A 748 -26.73 -15.30 2.69
C ARG A 748 -26.34 -13.85 2.91
N ARG A 749 -26.45 -12.99 1.89
CA ARG A 749 -26.29 -11.54 2.09
C ARG A 749 -27.24 -11.10 3.21
N PRO A 750 -26.76 -10.48 4.30
CA PRO A 750 -27.65 -9.86 5.25
C PRO A 750 -28.52 -8.85 4.50
N THR A 751 -29.83 -9.03 4.54
CA THR A 751 -30.76 -8.00 4.08
C THR A 751 -30.52 -6.79 4.98
N LYS A 752 -30.03 -5.69 4.39
CA LYS A 752 -29.81 -4.41 5.07
C LYS A 752 -31.07 -3.95 5.81
#